data_AF-A0A2W4R0V4-F1
#
_entry.id   AF-A0A2W4R0V4-F1
#
_cell.length_a   1.000
_cell.length_b   1.000
_cell.length_c   1.000
_cell.angle_alpha   90.00
_cell.angle_beta   90.00
_cell.angle_gamma   90.00
#
_symmetry.space_group_name_H-M   'P 1'
#
loop_
_entity.id
_entity.type
_entity.pdbx_description
1 polymer ?
#
loop_
_entity_poly.entity_id
_entity_poly.type
_entity_poly.pdbx_seq_one_letter_code
_entity_poly.pdbx_strand_id
1 'polypeptide(L)'
;MLYPLNWPGFFLPLAWSMSVTAVLHLFIGGLGMTALLRCLGAGALGQGMAALAFALTGYLVARLGTYPMISAAVWLPWLVWAAHGMLLRYRFRDAGRLALIVALLLLAGHAQTAWYSLLLAILYGVWLVVNRRLPFARLVVMGLIASLGAGIAALQLVPTAELLLTSQRAAGVDYDFAMNFSFGLARSLNFLSPITFGTPADGSYLVTGYYFEFAVYIGLIPLVSAFAAVVGWLQRRRERDQNVFTIVPFWLIIALIGFVLAMGAHTPVFPFLYRHVPTFDLFQAPARWQLWTVFSLAVLSGIGVSAWGRSFRARRWAKRLFAACLSLLVLSLIALVAAPPIEGVQALVRALLGLAVSGIAGAWLALRQPPADSAAYSRWSLLVLVIVAADLVWANWGHNPTIPAAFYDPLGDQSQSQARGYWSQAAEDALKYQTFFRPDDYRFAAENWQMVRASNLPNLNLIDRRALLDNFDPLLVGPYAAFINALDAAEPNRRESFFVASAVGWVYGDHGGSVPSGIDPARAWLVPGVCWHASEEALLQALADGADLTRQVHIPGDGPCPPPPETIERGTVLIGDEANRVELVVHSPYDGWLVLADTDYPGWQATIDGLSVPIYRANGAFRAIQMPPGEHVVSFSYEPSWLVPAGTVSALSFLVAVALLLLKADSKSLAR
;
A
#
# COMPACT_ATOMS: atom_id res chain seq x y z
N MET A 1 -11.87 -11.47 6.35
CA MET A 1 -10.50 -11.15 5.86
C MET A 1 -9.94 -12.33 5.09
N LEU A 2 -9.65 -12.14 3.80
CA LEU A 2 -9.24 -13.23 2.89
C LEU A 2 -7.73 -13.50 2.90
N TYR A 3 -6.92 -12.51 3.27
CA TYR A 3 -5.47 -12.64 3.37
C TYR A 3 -5.05 -13.24 4.73
N PRO A 4 -4.43 -14.45 4.77
CA PRO A 4 -4.18 -15.15 6.02
C PRO A 4 -3.24 -14.45 6.99
N LEU A 5 -2.33 -13.61 6.50
CA LEU A 5 -1.38 -12.91 7.38
C LEU A 5 -2.00 -11.75 8.15
N ASN A 6 -3.29 -11.44 7.92
CA ASN A 6 -4.06 -10.52 8.75
C ASN A 6 -4.81 -11.25 9.88
N TRP A 7 -4.81 -12.58 9.92
CA TRP A 7 -5.51 -13.36 10.95
C TRP A 7 -5.03 -13.14 12.39
N PRO A 8 -3.79 -12.69 12.70
CA PRO A 8 -3.46 -12.25 14.06
C PRO A 8 -4.45 -11.22 14.63
N GLY A 9 -5.12 -10.42 13.78
CA GLY A 9 -6.15 -9.48 14.19
C GLY A 9 -7.44 -10.09 14.73
N PHE A 10 -7.67 -11.40 14.54
CA PHE A 10 -8.79 -12.09 15.18
C PHE A 10 -8.50 -12.50 16.64
N PHE A 11 -7.22 -12.57 17.02
CA PHE A 11 -6.80 -13.16 18.30
C PHE A 11 -6.02 -12.19 19.20
N LEU A 12 -5.42 -11.14 18.62
CA LEU A 12 -4.62 -10.15 19.35
C LEU A 12 -5.36 -8.81 19.44
N PRO A 13 -5.16 -8.05 20.53
CA PRO A 13 -5.60 -6.66 20.58
C PRO A 13 -5.04 -5.85 19.39
N LEU A 14 -5.79 -4.85 18.93
CA LEU A 14 -5.48 -4.09 17.71
C LEU A 14 -4.03 -3.58 17.67
N ALA A 15 -3.56 -2.98 18.77
CA ALA A 15 -2.19 -2.49 18.92
C ALA A 15 -1.14 -3.57 18.60
N TRP A 16 -1.29 -4.77 19.17
CA TRP A 16 -0.35 -5.87 18.99
C TRP A 16 -0.48 -6.53 17.62
N SER A 17 -1.71 -6.66 17.11
CA SER A 17 -1.98 -7.22 15.78
C SER A 17 -1.21 -6.46 14.70
N MET A 18 -1.24 -5.12 14.74
CA MET A 18 -0.54 -4.27 13.78
C MET A 18 0.97 -4.50 13.81
N SER A 19 1.59 -4.46 15.00
CA SER A 19 3.04 -4.69 15.15
C SER A 19 3.48 -6.09 14.71
N VAL A 20 2.75 -7.14 15.13
CA VAL A 20 3.05 -8.53 14.75
C VAL A 20 2.93 -8.70 13.24
N THR A 21 1.88 -8.15 12.64
CA THR A 21 1.66 -8.23 11.19
C THR A 21 2.80 -7.56 10.42
N ALA A 22 3.21 -6.35 10.81
CA ALA A 22 4.34 -5.65 10.20
C ALA A 22 5.63 -6.48 10.22
N VAL A 23 6.01 -6.97 11.41
CA VAL A 23 7.26 -7.73 11.61
C VAL A 23 7.22 -9.08 10.88
N LEU A 24 6.09 -9.79 10.93
CA LEU A 24 5.90 -11.10 10.29
C LEU A 24 6.16 -11.02 8.77
N HIS A 25 5.70 -9.98 8.10
CA HIS A 25 5.91 -9.82 6.67
C HIS A 25 7.39 -9.66 6.31
N LEU A 26 8.16 -8.90 7.09
CA LEU A 26 9.61 -8.77 6.86
C LEU A 26 10.32 -10.12 6.98
N PHE A 27 9.95 -10.92 7.98
CA PHE A 27 10.46 -12.29 8.11
C PHE A 27 10.12 -13.16 6.90
N ILE A 28 8.89 -13.08 6.40
CA ILE A 28 8.45 -13.83 5.20
C ILE A 28 9.23 -13.40 3.96
N GLY A 29 9.49 -12.10 3.80
CA GLY A 29 10.34 -11.58 2.72
C GLY A 29 11.77 -12.14 2.78
N GLY A 30 12.38 -12.15 3.97
CA GLY A 30 13.70 -12.72 4.20
C GLY A 30 13.79 -14.23 3.96
N LEU A 31 12.75 -14.99 4.37
CA LEU A 31 12.64 -16.42 4.08
C LEU A 31 12.49 -16.69 2.58
N GLY A 32 11.71 -15.87 1.88
CA GLY A 32 11.56 -15.96 0.42
C GLY A 32 12.87 -15.71 -0.30
N MET A 33 13.64 -14.70 0.13
CA MET A 33 14.98 -14.43 -0.40
C MET A 33 15.93 -15.59 -0.15
N THR A 34 15.90 -16.17 1.05
CA THR A 34 16.71 -17.36 1.39
C THR A 34 16.36 -18.54 0.47
N ALA A 35 15.07 -18.80 0.24
CA ALA A 35 14.61 -19.86 -0.64
C ALA A 35 15.03 -19.63 -2.11
N LEU A 36 14.89 -18.39 -2.60
CA LEU A 36 15.33 -17.98 -3.93
C LEU A 36 16.84 -18.14 -4.11
N LEU A 37 17.66 -17.55 -3.24
CA LEU A 37 19.11 -17.60 -3.39
C LEU A 37 19.65 -19.04 -3.27
N ARG A 38 19.03 -19.87 -2.42
CA ARG A 38 19.34 -21.30 -2.35
C ARG A 38 19.05 -22.01 -3.67
N CYS A 39 17.91 -21.72 -4.32
CA CYS A 39 17.59 -22.37 -5.59
C CYS A 39 18.48 -21.89 -6.74
N LEU A 40 18.98 -20.65 -6.66
CA LEU A 40 19.96 -20.09 -7.61
C LEU A 40 21.40 -20.60 -7.37
N GLY A 41 21.63 -21.37 -6.30
CA GLY A 41 22.92 -21.99 -5.99
C GLY A 41 23.85 -21.14 -5.11
N ALA A 42 23.35 -20.11 -4.42
CA ALA A 42 24.16 -19.32 -3.50
C ALA A 42 24.41 -20.06 -2.18
N GLY A 43 25.61 -19.89 -1.62
CA GLY A 43 25.99 -20.44 -0.30
C GLY A 43 25.26 -19.78 0.87
N ALA A 44 25.43 -20.32 2.08
CA ALA A 44 24.71 -19.87 3.28
C ALA A 44 24.91 -18.38 3.61
N LEU A 45 26.13 -17.86 3.51
CA LEU A 45 26.39 -16.44 3.73
C LEU A 45 25.69 -15.56 2.67
N GLY A 46 25.66 -16.00 1.41
CA GLY A 46 24.95 -15.31 0.33
C GLY A 46 23.43 -15.30 0.54
N GLN A 47 22.87 -16.42 1.01
CA GLN A 47 21.46 -16.51 1.41
C GLN A 47 21.12 -15.51 2.53
N GLY A 48 21.91 -15.51 3.61
CA GLY A 48 21.72 -14.58 4.73
C GLY A 48 21.91 -13.12 4.35
N MET A 49 22.91 -12.82 3.52
CA MET A 49 23.18 -11.46 3.03
C MET A 49 21.99 -10.89 2.26
N ALA A 50 21.49 -11.64 1.28
CA ALA A 50 20.35 -11.22 0.46
C ALA A 50 19.05 -11.13 1.28
N ALA A 51 18.86 -12.04 2.24
CA ALA A 51 17.71 -12.04 3.13
C ALA A 51 17.66 -10.77 4.00
N LEU A 52 18.77 -10.41 4.65
CA LEU A 52 18.86 -9.19 5.46
C LEU A 52 18.74 -7.93 4.59
N ALA A 53 19.48 -7.87 3.49
CA ALA A 53 19.50 -6.71 2.59
C ALA A 53 18.13 -6.38 2.00
N PHE A 54 17.28 -7.39 1.77
CA PHE A 54 15.91 -7.19 1.32
C PHE A 54 14.95 -6.97 2.49
N ALA A 55 14.92 -7.85 3.50
CA ALA A 55 13.93 -7.77 4.59
C ALA A 55 14.07 -6.51 5.44
N LEU A 56 15.29 -5.98 5.59
CA LEU A 56 15.58 -4.78 6.37
C LEU A 56 16.00 -3.60 5.48
N THR A 57 15.67 -3.64 4.18
CA THR A 57 15.89 -2.50 3.28
C THR A 57 15.07 -1.29 3.74
N GLY A 58 15.61 -0.08 3.52
CA GLY A 58 14.88 1.17 3.72
C GLY A 58 13.55 1.19 2.98
N TYR A 59 13.47 0.56 1.81
CA TYR A 59 12.24 0.51 1.02
C TYR A 59 11.07 -0.17 1.76
N LEU A 60 11.34 -1.29 2.44
CA LEU A 60 10.32 -2.05 3.18
C LEU A 60 10.14 -1.46 4.58
N VAL A 61 11.22 -1.23 5.32
CA VAL A 61 11.11 -0.84 6.73
C VAL A 61 10.49 0.55 6.86
N ALA A 62 10.86 1.54 6.04
CA ALA A 62 10.26 2.87 6.11
C ALA A 62 8.76 2.89 5.73
N ARG A 63 8.26 1.83 5.07
CA ARG A 63 6.86 1.69 4.65
C ARG A 63 6.04 0.82 5.60
N LEU A 64 6.50 0.49 6.82
CA LEU A 64 5.74 -0.38 7.73
C LEU A 64 4.41 0.23 8.16
N GLY A 65 4.27 1.56 8.10
CA GLY A 65 2.99 2.25 8.23
C GLY A 65 2.02 2.04 7.05
N THR A 66 2.49 1.56 5.89
CA THR A 66 1.70 1.33 4.67
C THR A 66 1.53 -0.19 4.40
N TYR A 67 0.83 -0.86 5.32
CA TYR A 67 0.73 -2.33 5.38
C TYR A 67 0.48 -3.05 4.05
N PRO A 68 -0.46 -2.64 3.17
CA PRO A 68 -0.71 -3.38 1.93
C PRO A 68 0.50 -3.42 1.00
N MET A 69 1.32 -2.34 0.95
CA MET A 69 2.50 -2.27 0.09
C MET A 69 3.53 -3.34 0.47
N ILE A 70 3.82 -3.46 1.76
CA ILE A 70 4.76 -4.46 2.27
C ILE A 70 4.18 -5.86 2.15
N SER A 71 2.91 -6.01 2.52
CA SER A 71 2.22 -7.30 2.46
C SER A 71 2.31 -7.91 1.06
N ALA A 72 2.22 -7.09 0.02
CA ALA A 72 2.43 -7.54 -1.36
C ALA A 72 3.94 -7.72 -1.71
N ALA A 73 4.80 -6.76 -1.36
CA ALA A 73 6.21 -6.76 -1.77
C ALA A 73 6.99 -7.99 -1.26
N VAL A 74 6.66 -8.50 -0.08
CA VAL A 74 7.36 -9.64 0.51
C VAL A 74 7.09 -10.97 -0.20
N TRP A 75 6.07 -11.04 -1.07
CA TRP A 75 5.81 -12.18 -1.94
C TRP A 75 6.65 -12.18 -3.21
N LEU A 76 7.31 -11.07 -3.58
CA LEU A 76 8.14 -11.00 -4.78
C LEU A 76 9.27 -12.07 -4.81
N PRO A 77 10.07 -12.28 -3.75
CA PRO A 77 11.06 -13.36 -3.73
C PRO A 77 10.43 -14.75 -3.90
N TRP A 78 9.28 -14.99 -3.26
CA TRP A 78 8.55 -16.25 -3.35
C TRP A 78 7.99 -16.50 -4.75
N LEU A 79 7.49 -15.45 -5.40
CA LEU A 79 6.94 -15.51 -6.74
C LEU A 79 8.02 -15.90 -7.75
N VAL A 80 9.19 -15.26 -7.67
CA VAL A 80 10.33 -15.59 -8.55
C VAL A 80 10.86 -16.99 -8.24
N TRP A 81 10.92 -17.39 -6.97
CA TRP A 81 11.30 -18.75 -6.57
C TRP A 81 10.33 -19.82 -7.13
N ALA A 82 9.02 -19.59 -7.04
CA ALA A 82 8.01 -20.50 -7.54
C ALA A 82 8.03 -20.59 -9.07
N ALA A 83 8.13 -19.45 -9.76
CA ALA A 83 8.28 -19.39 -11.21
C ALA A 83 9.55 -20.13 -11.67
N HIS A 84 10.69 -19.93 -10.99
CA HIS A 84 11.93 -20.65 -11.26
C HIS A 84 11.76 -22.17 -11.13
N GLY A 85 11.17 -22.63 -10.03
CA GLY A 85 10.93 -24.04 -9.77
C GLY A 85 10.01 -24.67 -10.81
N MET A 86 8.87 -24.01 -11.10
CA MET A 86 7.89 -24.47 -12.08
C MET A 86 8.49 -24.55 -13.48
N LEU A 87 9.17 -23.50 -13.95
CA LEU A 87 9.69 -23.44 -15.31
C LEU A 87 10.82 -24.46 -15.53
N LEU A 88 11.65 -24.75 -14.53
CA LEU A 88 12.74 -25.73 -14.68
C LEU A 88 12.27 -27.17 -14.46
N ARG A 89 11.60 -27.44 -13.33
CA ARG A 89 11.24 -28.80 -12.91
C ARG A 89 9.94 -29.28 -13.54
N TYR A 90 9.03 -28.37 -13.85
CA TYR A 90 7.78 -28.61 -14.58
C TYR A 90 6.90 -29.70 -13.94
N ARG A 91 6.66 -29.56 -12.62
CA ARG A 91 5.90 -30.50 -11.77
C ARG A 91 4.61 -29.86 -11.26
N PHE A 92 3.57 -30.66 -11.05
CA PHE A 92 2.29 -30.21 -10.47
C PHE A 92 2.46 -29.48 -9.13
N ARG A 93 3.32 -30.00 -8.23
CA ARG A 93 3.57 -29.34 -6.94
C ARG A 93 4.16 -27.93 -7.08
N ASP A 94 4.99 -27.69 -8.10
CA ASP A 94 5.55 -26.35 -8.34
C ASP A 94 4.50 -25.42 -8.96
N ALA A 95 3.58 -25.95 -9.77
CA ALA A 95 2.41 -25.21 -10.25
C ALA A 95 1.46 -24.81 -9.11
N GLY A 96 1.14 -25.74 -8.19
CA GLY A 96 0.33 -25.44 -7.01
C GLY A 96 0.96 -24.37 -6.11
N ARG A 97 2.29 -24.40 -5.93
CA ARG A 97 3.03 -23.34 -5.20
C ARG A 97 2.91 -21.98 -5.87
N LEU A 98 3.07 -21.93 -7.20
CA LEU A 98 2.94 -20.68 -7.95
C LEU A 98 1.53 -20.11 -7.83
N ALA A 99 0.49 -20.93 -8.00
CA ALA A 99 -0.90 -20.50 -7.87
C ALA A 99 -1.19 -19.89 -6.48
N LEU A 100 -0.76 -20.56 -5.39
CA LEU A 100 -0.94 -20.04 -4.03
C LEU A 100 -0.16 -18.75 -3.77
N ILE A 101 1.07 -18.64 -4.28
CA ILE A 101 1.87 -17.42 -4.08
C ILE A 101 1.28 -16.24 -4.86
N VAL A 102 0.80 -16.47 -6.08
CA VAL A 102 0.07 -15.45 -6.85
C VAL A 102 -1.21 -15.03 -6.12
N ALA A 103 -1.96 -15.98 -5.57
CA ALA A 103 -3.15 -15.68 -4.78
C ALA A 103 -2.81 -14.82 -3.55
N LEU A 104 -1.78 -15.17 -2.78
CA LEU A 104 -1.35 -14.40 -1.60
C LEU A 104 -0.86 -13.01 -1.95
N LEU A 105 -0.15 -12.86 -3.07
CA LEU A 105 0.27 -11.56 -3.61
C LEU A 105 -0.94 -10.67 -3.95
N LEU A 106 -1.99 -11.23 -4.57
CA LEU A 106 -3.18 -10.48 -4.95
C LEU A 106 -4.06 -10.15 -3.74
N LEU A 107 -4.23 -11.12 -2.82
CA LEU A 107 -4.99 -10.96 -1.58
C LEU A 107 -4.34 -9.95 -0.63
N ALA A 108 -3.02 -9.72 -0.71
CA ALA A 108 -2.34 -8.68 0.06
C ALA A 108 -2.88 -7.26 -0.18
N GLY A 109 -3.63 -7.03 -1.27
CA GLY A 109 -4.47 -5.83 -1.42
C GLY A 109 -3.75 -4.58 -1.97
N HIS A 110 -2.55 -4.72 -2.53
CA HIS A 110 -1.86 -3.60 -3.19
C HIS A 110 -1.61 -3.87 -4.68
N ALA A 111 -2.55 -3.45 -5.53
CA ALA A 111 -2.58 -3.73 -6.97
C ALA A 111 -1.29 -3.32 -7.70
N GLN A 112 -0.74 -2.14 -7.40
CA GLN A 112 0.49 -1.63 -8.03
C GLN A 112 1.71 -2.53 -7.74
N THR A 113 1.89 -2.96 -6.49
CA THR A 113 3.01 -3.87 -6.12
C THR A 113 2.81 -5.27 -6.69
N ALA A 114 1.57 -5.76 -6.72
CA ALA A 114 1.24 -7.02 -7.36
C ALA A 114 1.58 -6.99 -8.87
N TRP A 115 1.21 -5.91 -9.56
CA TRP A 115 1.53 -5.69 -10.97
C TRP A 115 3.05 -5.64 -11.21
N TYR A 116 3.80 -4.87 -10.42
CA TYR A 116 5.28 -4.84 -10.49
C TYR A 116 5.91 -6.23 -10.30
N SER A 117 5.36 -7.02 -9.39
CA SER A 117 5.89 -8.33 -9.05
C SER A 117 5.60 -9.37 -10.13
N LEU A 118 4.36 -9.39 -10.65
CA LEU A 118 3.95 -10.26 -11.74
C LEU A 118 4.72 -9.94 -13.02
N LEU A 119 4.90 -8.66 -13.35
CA LEU A 119 5.69 -8.24 -14.50
C LEU A 119 7.15 -8.71 -14.39
N LEU A 120 7.78 -8.55 -13.21
CA LEU A 120 9.13 -9.04 -12.98
C LEU A 120 9.21 -10.56 -13.14
N ALA A 121 8.23 -11.31 -12.63
CA ALA A 121 8.19 -12.76 -12.77
C ALA A 121 8.03 -13.21 -14.24
N ILE A 122 7.25 -12.48 -15.04
CA ILE A 122 7.14 -12.70 -16.49
C ILE A 122 8.49 -12.46 -17.17
N LEU A 123 9.13 -11.32 -16.92
CA LEU A 123 10.45 -11.00 -17.50
C LEU A 123 11.51 -12.03 -17.11
N TYR A 124 11.51 -12.45 -15.84
CA TYR A 124 12.37 -13.51 -15.33
C TYR A 124 12.10 -14.84 -16.04
N GLY A 125 10.83 -15.22 -16.20
CA GLY A 125 10.43 -16.43 -16.90
C GLY A 125 10.87 -16.44 -18.36
N VAL A 126 10.64 -15.35 -19.09
CA VAL A 126 11.08 -15.17 -20.49
C VAL A 126 12.60 -15.32 -20.58
N TRP A 127 13.34 -14.59 -19.74
CA TRP A 127 14.79 -14.68 -19.71
C TRP A 127 15.27 -16.12 -19.43
N LEU A 128 14.64 -16.80 -18.47
CA LEU A 128 15.00 -18.16 -18.09
C LEU A 128 14.74 -19.16 -19.22
N VAL A 129 13.60 -19.06 -19.89
CA VAL A 129 13.22 -19.92 -21.02
C VAL A 129 14.16 -19.72 -22.20
N VAL A 130 14.50 -18.47 -22.54
CA VAL A 130 15.45 -18.15 -23.61
C VAL A 130 16.86 -18.65 -23.25
N ASN A 131 17.36 -18.31 -22.07
CA ASN A 131 18.72 -18.62 -21.65
C ASN A 131 18.95 -20.13 -21.45
N ARG A 132 17.93 -20.85 -20.97
CA ARG A 132 17.99 -22.32 -20.78
C ARG A 132 17.43 -23.11 -21.96
N ARG A 133 17.00 -22.43 -23.04
CA ARG A 133 16.39 -23.03 -24.25
C ARG A 133 15.24 -23.99 -23.93
N LEU A 134 14.38 -23.59 -22.99
CA LEU A 134 13.20 -24.36 -22.62
C LEU A 134 12.08 -24.15 -23.65
N PRO A 135 11.08 -25.05 -23.74
CA PRO A 135 9.92 -24.85 -24.60
C PRO A 135 9.11 -23.60 -24.18
N PHE A 136 8.75 -22.75 -25.14
CA PHE A 136 7.96 -21.53 -24.90
C PHE A 136 6.58 -21.84 -24.28
N ALA A 137 6.01 -23.01 -24.56
CA ALA A 137 4.77 -23.50 -23.93
C ALA A 137 4.81 -23.47 -22.40
N ARG A 138 5.99 -23.56 -21.77
CA ARG A 138 6.12 -23.45 -20.31
C ARG A 138 5.70 -22.08 -19.78
N LEU A 139 5.87 -21.00 -20.56
CA LEU A 139 5.41 -19.65 -20.19
C LEU A 139 3.89 -19.55 -20.28
N VAL A 140 3.28 -20.17 -21.30
CA VAL A 140 1.82 -20.24 -21.42
C VAL A 140 1.22 -20.95 -20.21
N VAL A 141 1.79 -22.11 -19.82
CA VAL A 141 1.35 -22.83 -18.62
C VAL A 141 1.60 -22.00 -17.35
N MET A 142 2.73 -21.29 -17.24
CA MET A 142 2.95 -20.36 -16.12
C MET A 142 1.86 -19.28 -16.04
N GLY A 143 1.45 -18.71 -17.18
CA GLY A 143 0.34 -17.77 -17.27
C GLY A 143 -0.98 -18.37 -16.81
N LEU A 144 -1.33 -19.57 -17.28
CA LEU A 144 -2.55 -20.27 -16.86
C LEU A 144 -2.57 -20.56 -15.35
N ILE A 145 -1.43 -20.95 -14.77
CA ILE A 145 -1.30 -21.18 -13.33
C ILE A 145 -1.37 -19.86 -12.52
N ALA A 146 -0.85 -18.76 -13.07
CA ALA A 146 -1.04 -17.44 -12.46
C ALA A 146 -2.53 -17.02 -12.50
N SER A 147 -3.25 -17.29 -13.60
CA SER A 147 -4.70 -17.08 -13.68
C SER A 147 -5.47 -17.94 -12.67
N LEU A 148 -5.02 -19.16 -12.39
CA LEU A 148 -5.57 -19.98 -11.30
C LEU A 148 -5.39 -19.29 -9.93
N GLY A 149 -4.22 -18.70 -9.68
CA GLY A 149 -3.96 -17.90 -8.48
C GLY A 149 -4.88 -16.66 -8.38
N ALA A 150 -5.13 -15.98 -9.50
CA ALA A 150 -6.12 -14.90 -9.57
C ALA A 150 -7.55 -15.40 -9.31
N GLY A 151 -7.87 -16.61 -9.80
CA GLY A 151 -9.13 -17.29 -9.51
C GLY A 151 -9.35 -17.50 -8.01
N ILE A 152 -8.32 -17.92 -7.25
CA ILE A 152 -8.39 -18.02 -5.79
C ILE A 152 -8.71 -16.66 -5.16
N ALA A 153 -8.13 -15.58 -5.68
CA ALA A 153 -8.37 -14.21 -5.21
C ALA A 153 -9.67 -13.58 -5.74
N ALA A 154 -10.49 -14.29 -6.52
CA ALA A 154 -11.67 -13.74 -7.19
C ALA A 154 -12.66 -13.04 -6.23
N LEU A 155 -12.85 -13.59 -5.03
CA LEU A 155 -13.74 -13.01 -4.01
C LEU A 155 -13.31 -11.60 -3.55
N GLN A 156 -12.04 -11.24 -3.75
CA GLN A 156 -11.52 -9.88 -3.55
C GLN A 156 -11.45 -9.10 -4.86
N LEU A 157 -11.02 -9.74 -5.95
CA LEU A 157 -10.75 -9.05 -7.22
C LEU A 157 -12.02 -8.63 -7.97
N VAL A 158 -13.11 -9.39 -7.87
CA VAL A 158 -14.37 -9.07 -8.56
C VAL A 158 -15.02 -7.81 -7.99
N PRO A 159 -15.26 -7.65 -6.67
CA PRO A 159 -15.75 -6.38 -6.13
C PRO A 159 -14.76 -5.22 -6.34
N THR A 160 -13.45 -5.50 -6.35
CA THR A 160 -12.45 -4.47 -6.70
C THR A 160 -12.63 -3.99 -8.14
N ALA A 161 -12.93 -4.89 -9.08
CA ALA A 161 -13.19 -4.53 -10.47
C ALA A 161 -14.50 -3.75 -10.63
N GLU A 162 -15.56 -4.13 -9.92
CA GLU A 162 -16.84 -3.38 -9.88
C GLU A 162 -16.61 -1.95 -9.37
N LEU A 163 -15.95 -1.80 -8.23
CA LEU A 163 -15.62 -0.49 -7.66
C LEU A 163 -14.72 0.35 -8.58
N LEU A 164 -13.72 -0.26 -9.23
CA LEU A 164 -12.83 0.47 -10.14
C LEU A 164 -13.61 1.12 -11.29
N LEU A 165 -14.64 0.45 -11.81
CA LEU A 165 -15.49 0.97 -12.89
C LEU A 165 -16.43 2.09 -12.43
N THR A 166 -16.80 2.14 -11.16
CA THR A 166 -17.74 3.13 -10.59
C THR A 166 -17.07 4.22 -9.74
N SER A 167 -15.75 4.17 -9.60
CA SER A 167 -14.97 5.13 -8.79
C SER A 167 -14.37 6.26 -9.62
N GLN A 168 -13.87 7.29 -8.94
CA GLN A 168 -13.04 8.37 -9.49
C GLN A 168 -11.77 7.87 -10.20
N ARG A 169 -11.41 6.59 -10.09
CA ARG A 169 -10.23 5.99 -10.75
C ARG A 169 -10.52 5.45 -12.15
N ALA A 170 -11.77 5.41 -12.59
CA ALA A 170 -12.14 4.87 -13.90
C ALA A 170 -11.48 5.62 -15.08
N ALA A 171 -11.20 6.91 -14.93
CA ALA A 171 -10.56 7.76 -15.95
C ALA A 171 -9.02 7.72 -15.92
N GLY A 172 -8.42 6.84 -15.11
CA GLY A 172 -6.98 6.85 -14.84
C GLY A 172 -6.60 7.91 -13.82
N VAL A 173 -5.31 8.23 -13.78
CA VAL A 173 -4.75 9.23 -12.85
C VAL A 173 -4.36 10.46 -13.66
N ASP A 174 -4.44 11.67 -13.07
CA ASP A 174 -3.90 12.86 -13.74
C ASP A 174 -2.36 12.78 -13.86
N TYR A 175 -1.78 13.37 -14.91
CA TYR A 175 -0.33 13.27 -15.17
C TYR A 175 0.51 13.87 -14.04
N ASP A 176 0.16 15.05 -13.53
CA ASP A 176 0.96 15.72 -12.50
C ASP A 176 0.90 14.94 -11.19
N PHE A 177 -0.30 14.43 -10.85
CA PHE A 177 -0.48 13.53 -9.73
C PHE A 177 0.28 12.20 -9.92
N ALA A 178 0.28 11.63 -11.12
CA ALA A 178 0.99 10.39 -11.42
C ALA A 178 2.51 10.54 -11.32
N MET A 179 3.04 11.70 -11.73
CA MET A 179 4.48 12.03 -11.67
C MET A 179 4.97 12.44 -10.27
N ASN A 180 4.08 12.65 -9.30
CA ASN A 180 4.47 12.91 -7.90
C ASN A 180 5.46 11.84 -7.41
N PHE A 181 6.36 12.22 -6.52
CA PHE A 181 7.41 11.33 -6.00
C PHE A 181 8.33 10.72 -7.08
N SER A 182 8.64 11.48 -8.12
CA SER A 182 9.73 11.13 -9.06
C SER A 182 11.08 11.10 -8.34
N PHE A 183 11.89 10.06 -8.58
CA PHE A 183 13.17 9.84 -7.89
C PHE A 183 14.30 10.63 -8.55
N GLY A 184 14.64 11.80 -8.01
CA GLY A 184 15.74 12.63 -8.52
C GLY A 184 17.13 11.99 -8.39
N LEU A 185 18.04 12.28 -9.33
CA LEU A 185 19.41 11.72 -9.35
C LEU A 185 20.19 11.96 -8.06
N ALA A 186 20.04 13.12 -7.42
CA ALA A 186 20.69 13.43 -6.14
C ALA A 186 20.29 12.43 -5.04
N ARG A 187 19.06 11.91 -5.06
CA ARG A 187 18.59 10.91 -4.09
C ARG A 187 19.28 9.56 -4.22
N SER A 188 20.01 9.30 -5.31
CA SER A 188 20.85 8.10 -5.43
C SER A 188 21.93 8.02 -4.35
N LEU A 189 22.31 9.13 -3.72
CA LEU A 189 23.19 9.13 -2.56
C LEU A 189 22.61 8.36 -1.36
N ASN A 190 21.28 8.18 -1.28
CA ASN A 190 20.63 7.36 -0.26
C ASN A 190 20.95 5.86 -0.36
N PHE A 191 21.49 5.39 -1.50
CA PHE A 191 22.05 4.04 -1.58
C PHE A 191 23.35 3.91 -0.76
N LEU A 192 24.11 5.00 -0.62
CA LEU A 192 25.38 5.02 0.11
C LEU A 192 25.20 5.32 1.59
N SER A 193 24.25 6.20 1.93
CA SER A 193 23.91 6.51 3.32
C SER A 193 22.43 6.88 3.46
N PRO A 194 21.68 6.28 4.39
CA PRO A 194 20.24 6.51 4.56
C PRO A 194 19.87 7.92 5.04
N ILE A 195 20.85 8.69 5.51
CA ILE A 195 20.68 10.00 6.16
C ILE A 195 21.42 11.13 5.42
N THR A 196 21.80 10.94 4.15
CA THR A 196 22.48 11.99 3.36
C THR A 196 21.70 13.31 3.35
N PHE A 197 20.37 13.24 3.30
CA PHE A 197 19.48 14.40 3.34
C PHE A 197 18.76 14.55 4.68
N GLY A 198 19.31 13.95 5.74
CA GLY A 198 18.72 13.85 7.06
C GLY A 198 17.59 12.83 7.15
N THR A 199 16.86 12.84 8.28
CA THR A 199 15.76 11.92 8.55
C THR A 199 14.64 12.59 9.32
N PRO A 200 13.36 12.25 9.04
CA PRO A 200 12.26 12.79 9.82
C PRO A 200 12.18 12.20 11.23
N ALA A 201 12.92 11.13 11.52
CA ALA A 201 12.97 10.53 12.85
C ALA A 201 13.53 11.48 13.93
N ASP A 202 14.41 12.40 13.54
CA ASP A 202 15.01 13.41 14.43
C ASP A 202 14.71 14.86 13.99
N GLY A 203 13.81 15.04 13.02
CA GLY A 203 13.45 16.35 12.46
C GLY A 203 14.51 16.97 11.55
N SER A 204 15.57 16.24 11.16
CA SER A 204 16.65 16.78 10.33
C SER A 204 16.43 16.63 8.82
N TYR A 205 15.23 16.27 8.37
CA TYR A 205 14.97 15.97 6.95
C TYR A 205 14.82 17.25 6.10
N LEU A 206 15.68 17.38 5.09
CA LEU A 206 15.93 18.68 4.43
C LEU A 206 15.30 18.82 3.05
N VAL A 207 14.71 17.74 2.52
CA VAL A 207 14.24 17.68 1.13
C VAL A 207 12.74 17.44 1.10
N THR A 208 12.09 17.89 0.03
CA THR A 208 10.64 17.77 -0.12
C THR A 208 10.17 16.33 -0.31
N GLY A 209 8.90 16.06 0.00
CA GLY A 209 8.23 14.78 -0.20
C GLY A 209 8.51 13.74 0.89
N TYR A 210 7.68 12.70 0.97
CA TYR A 210 7.73 11.74 2.07
C TYR A 210 9.00 10.88 2.07
N TYR A 211 9.71 10.84 3.20
CA TYR A 211 10.94 10.05 3.38
C TYR A 211 10.77 8.59 2.95
N PHE A 212 9.67 7.95 3.37
CA PHE A 212 9.42 6.55 3.05
C PHE A 212 9.33 6.29 1.55
N GLU A 213 8.91 7.25 0.72
CA GLU A 213 8.87 7.05 -0.73
C GLU A 213 10.26 6.90 -1.35
N PHE A 214 11.27 7.55 -0.74
CA PHE A 214 12.64 7.63 -1.26
C PHE A 214 13.67 6.79 -0.49
N ALA A 215 13.24 6.06 0.55
CA ALA A 215 14.09 5.17 1.31
C ALA A 215 14.50 3.95 0.45
N VAL A 216 15.80 3.84 0.14
CA VAL A 216 16.35 2.81 -0.78
C VAL A 216 17.59 2.10 -0.26
N TYR A 217 18.05 2.45 0.95
CA TYR A 217 19.29 1.90 1.51
C TYR A 217 19.16 0.38 1.73
N ILE A 218 20.11 -0.39 1.20
CA ILE A 218 20.18 -1.86 1.34
C ILE A 218 21.34 -2.32 2.23
N GLY A 219 22.07 -1.37 2.86
CA GLY A 219 23.32 -1.64 3.57
C GLY A 219 24.54 -1.43 2.70
N LEU A 220 25.60 -0.82 3.24
CA LEU A 220 26.82 -0.53 2.48
C LEU A 220 27.59 -1.81 2.10
N ILE A 221 27.70 -2.76 3.04
CA ILE A 221 28.34 -4.05 2.77
C ILE A 221 27.55 -4.84 1.70
N PRO A 222 26.20 -4.97 1.79
CA PRO A 222 25.39 -5.51 0.72
C PRO A 222 25.59 -4.81 -0.63
N LEU A 223 25.64 -3.48 -0.66
CA LEU A 223 25.83 -2.71 -1.89
C LEU A 223 27.19 -2.97 -2.54
N VAL A 224 28.27 -2.94 -1.75
CA VAL A 224 29.63 -3.29 -2.21
C VAL A 224 29.68 -4.75 -2.69
N SER A 225 28.97 -5.65 -2.00
CA SER A 225 28.84 -7.04 -2.42
C SER A 225 28.11 -7.16 -3.77
N ALA A 226 27.02 -6.41 -3.97
CA ALA A 226 26.32 -6.39 -5.26
C ALA A 226 27.24 -5.94 -6.41
N PHE A 227 28.08 -4.94 -6.19
CA PHE A 227 29.12 -4.55 -7.16
C PHE A 227 30.15 -5.66 -7.39
N ALA A 228 30.57 -6.36 -6.32
CA ALA A 228 31.47 -7.51 -6.43
C ALA A 228 30.86 -8.66 -7.27
N ALA A 229 29.53 -8.81 -7.31
CA ALA A 229 28.86 -9.76 -8.19
C ALA A 229 29.09 -9.41 -9.67
N VAL A 230 28.98 -8.13 -10.04
CA VAL A 230 29.20 -7.64 -11.41
C VAL A 230 30.66 -7.80 -11.83
N VAL A 231 31.60 -7.40 -10.96
CA VAL A 231 33.03 -7.60 -11.19
C VAL A 231 33.36 -9.09 -11.34
N GLY A 232 32.81 -9.92 -10.46
CA GLY A 232 32.99 -11.37 -10.49
C GLY A 232 32.43 -12.02 -11.75
N TRP A 233 31.31 -11.52 -12.27
CA TRP A 233 30.75 -11.95 -13.56
C TRP A 233 31.67 -11.54 -14.72
N LEU A 234 32.14 -10.28 -14.78
CA LEU A 234 33.03 -9.80 -15.85
C LEU A 234 34.34 -10.60 -15.92
N GLN A 235 34.89 -11.00 -14.77
CA GLN A 235 36.10 -11.82 -14.68
C GLN A 235 35.87 -13.26 -15.15
N ARG A 236 34.70 -13.83 -14.83
CA ARG A 236 34.37 -15.24 -15.11
C ARG A 236 33.56 -15.44 -16.38
N ARG A 237 33.22 -14.40 -17.14
CA ARG A 237 32.37 -14.50 -18.35
C ARG A 237 32.92 -15.42 -19.44
N ARG A 238 34.20 -15.79 -19.37
CA ARG A 238 34.87 -16.73 -20.30
C ARG A 238 34.93 -18.16 -19.74
N GLU A 239 34.64 -18.36 -18.47
CA GLU A 239 34.56 -19.67 -17.84
C GLU A 239 33.21 -20.30 -18.22
N ARG A 240 33.25 -21.53 -18.75
CA ARG A 240 32.07 -22.22 -19.29
C ARG A 240 31.21 -22.88 -18.21
N ASP A 241 31.59 -22.74 -16.94
CA ASP A 241 30.93 -23.40 -15.82
C ASP A 241 29.61 -22.73 -15.45
N GLN A 242 28.64 -23.56 -15.05
CA GLN A 242 27.28 -23.18 -14.66
C GLN A 242 27.23 -22.48 -13.29
N ASN A 243 28.01 -21.42 -13.14
CA ASN A 243 28.11 -20.65 -11.90
C ASN A 243 26.89 -19.77 -11.68
N VAL A 244 26.60 -19.47 -10.41
CA VAL A 244 25.61 -18.47 -9.96
C VAL A 244 25.85 -17.07 -10.55
N PHE A 245 27.02 -16.81 -11.14
CA PHE A 245 27.32 -15.55 -11.84
C PHE A 245 26.61 -15.40 -13.20
N THR A 246 26.10 -16.48 -13.79
CA THR A 246 25.42 -16.44 -15.10
C THR A 246 24.11 -15.63 -15.09
N ILE A 247 23.49 -15.46 -13.92
CA ILE A 247 22.25 -14.71 -13.74
C ILE A 247 22.50 -13.21 -13.43
N VAL A 248 23.74 -12.82 -13.17
CA VAL A 248 24.10 -11.42 -12.80
C VAL A 248 23.65 -10.40 -13.86
N PRO A 249 23.82 -10.62 -15.18
CA PRO A 249 23.38 -9.66 -16.18
C PRO A 249 21.88 -9.37 -16.13
N PHE A 250 21.06 -10.40 -15.89
CA PHE A 250 19.62 -10.22 -15.77
C PHE A 250 19.28 -9.28 -14.62
N TRP A 251 19.79 -9.57 -13.42
CA TRP A 251 19.51 -8.76 -12.23
C TRP A 251 20.09 -7.35 -12.34
N LEU A 252 21.24 -7.18 -12.98
CA LEU A 252 21.79 -5.85 -13.26
C LEU A 252 20.88 -5.05 -14.19
N ILE A 253 20.36 -5.67 -15.26
CA ILE A 253 19.42 -5.02 -16.18
C ILE A 253 18.12 -4.64 -15.46
N ILE A 254 17.54 -5.54 -14.66
CA ILE A 254 16.32 -5.24 -13.89
C ILE A 254 16.57 -4.11 -12.88
N ALA A 255 17.74 -4.08 -12.22
CA ALA A 255 18.09 -2.98 -11.33
C ALA A 255 18.14 -1.63 -12.05
N LEU A 256 18.75 -1.59 -13.24
CA LEU A 256 18.83 -0.38 -14.05
C LEU A 256 17.47 0.07 -14.58
N ILE A 257 16.63 -0.87 -15.04
CA ILE A 257 15.26 -0.56 -15.49
C ILE A 257 14.45 0.01 -14.33
N GLY A 258 14.46 -0.65 -13.16
CA GLY A 258 13.77 -0.15 -11.96
C GLY A 258 14.22 1.25 -11.58
N PHE A 259 15.52 1.52 -11.61
CA PHE A 259 16.08 2.84 -11.33
C PHE A 259 15.63 3.89 -12.34
N VAL A 260 15.68 3.59 -13.64
CA VAL A 260 15.26 4.53 -14.71
C VAL A 260 13.77 4.84 -14.64
N LEU A 261 12.93 3.83 -14.43
CA LEU A 261 11.50 4.03 -14.24
C LEU A 261 11.19 4.84 -12.98
N ALA A 262 11.95 4.62 -11.92
CA ALA A 262 11.80 5.37 -10.68
C ALA A 262 12.09 6.87 -10.83
N MET A 263 12.93 7.26 -11.78
CA MET A 263 13.22 8.67 -12.05
C MET A 263 12.01 9.45 -12.57
N GLY A 264 10.94 8.78 -13.03
CA GLY A 264 9.68 9.44 -13.37
C GLY A 264 9.85 10.59 -14.35
N ALA A 265 9.38 11.77 -13.96
CA ALA A 265 9.45 13.01 -14.74
C ALA A 265 10.89 13.49 -15.07
N HIS A 266 11.91 12.98 -14.38
CA HIS A 266 13.31 13.33 -14.67
C HIS A 266 13.89 12.61 -15.91
N THR A 267 13.14 11.68 -16.53
CA THR A 267 13.52 11.04 -17.80
C THR A 267 12.33 10.95 -18.74
N PRO A 268 12.54 10.82 -20.06
CA PRO A 268 11.43 10.62 -20.99
C PRO A 268 10.82 9.20 -20.95
N VAL A 269 11.44 8.25 -20.24
CA VAL A 269 11.07 6.82 -20.30
C VAL A 269 9.72 6.56 -19.63
N PHE A 270 9.56 6.92 -18.35
CA PHE A 270 8.29 6.72 -17.65
C PHE A 270 7.15 7.54 -18.30
N PRO A 271 7.32 8.85 -18.62
CA PRO A 271 6.29 9.62 -19.33
C PRO A 271 5.90 9.03 -20.69
N PHE A 272 6.83 8.41 -21.41
CA PHE A 272 6.51 7.70 -22.65
C PHE A 272 5.61 6.49 -22.38
N LEU A 273 5.97 5.66 -21.39
CA LEU A 273 5.19 4.48 -21.03
C LEU A 273 3.80 4.86 -20.52
N TYR A 274 3.72 5.87 -19.66
CA TYR A 274 2.47 6.43 -19.14
C TYR A 274 1.48 6.80 -20.26
N ARG A 275 1.96 7.46 -21.33
CA ARG A 275 1.09 7.95 -22.41
C ARG A 275 0.73 6.87 -23.44
N HIS A 276 1.56 5.83 -23.61
CA HIS A 276 1.46 4.94 -24.77
C HIS A 276 1.32 3.45 -24.42
N VAL A 277 1.62 3.05 -23.19
CA VAL A 277 1.54 1.65 -22.77
C VAL A 277 0.35 1.50 -21.82
N PRO A 278 -0.68 0.70 -22.19
CA PRO A 278 -1.84 0.48 -21.34
C PRO A 278 -1.42 0.06 -19.93
N THR A 279 -2.18 0.49 -18.92
CA THR A 279 -2.01 0.21 -17.49
C THR A 279 -0.92 1.00 -16.75
N PHE A 280 0.02 1.66 -17.46
CA PHE A 280 0.99 2.55 -16.80
C PHE A 280 0.36 3.85 -16.29
N ASP A 281 -0.76 4.26 -16.87
CA ASP A 281 -1.60 5.40 -16.52
C ASP A 281 -2.49 5.17 -15.29
N LEU A 282 -2.57 3.93 -14.81
CA LEU A 282 -3.34 3.56 -13.61
C LEU A 282 -2.58 3.84 -12.30
N PHE A 283 -1.26 4.07 -12.36
CA PHE A 283 -0.39 4.12 -11.19
C PHE A 283 0.38 5.44 -11.07
N GLN A 284 0.53 5.89 -9.83
CA GLN A 284 1.31 7.08 -9.45
C GLN A 284 2.62 6.70 -8.72
N ALA A 285 3.41 7.72 -8.36
CA ALA A 285 4.62 7.58 -7.54
C ALA A 285 5.72 6.72 -8.19
N PRO A 286 6.39 7.24 -9.24
CA PRO A 286 7.40 6.49 -9.98
C PRO A 286 8.50 5.91 -9.07
N ALA A 287 8.89 6.59 -7.98
CA ALA A 287 9.86 6.07 -7.01
C ALA A 287 9.57 4.64 -6.50
N ARG A 288 8.32 4.17 -6.55
CA ARG A 288 7.97 2.80 -6.15
C ARG A 288 8.59 1.73 -7.03
N TRP A 289 8.99 2.04 -8.26
CA TRP A 289 9.80 1.16 -9.12
C TRP A 289 11.16 0.81 -8.51
N GLN A 290 11.63 1.54 -7.49
CA GLN A 290 12.81 1.17 -6.73
C GLN A 290 12.70 -0.21 -6.08
N LEU A 291 11.49 -0.79 -5.93
CA LEU A 291 11.33 -2.21 -5.54
C LEU A 291 12.18 -3.13 -6.41
N TRP A 292 12.21 -2.91 -7.74
CA TRP A 292 13.01 -3.71 -8.66
C TRP A 292 14.50 -3.49 -8.44
N THR A 293 14.91 -2.25 -8.21
CA THR A 293 16.31 -1.89 -7.92
C THR A 293 16.79 -2.55 -6.63
N VAL A 294 16.09 -2.34 -5.51
CA VAL A 294 16.53 -2.86 -4.20
C VAL A 294 16.45 -4.38 -4.14
N PHE A 295 15.42 -5.01 -4.75
CA PHE A 295 15.32 -6.46 -4.84
C PHE A 295 16.46 -7.05 -5.66
N SER A 296 16.76 -6.48 -6.83
CA SER A 296 17.84 -6.96 -7.69
C SER A 296 19.21 -6.77 -7.05
N LEU A 297 19.45 -5.62 -6.40
CA LEU A 297 20.68 -5.39 -5.66
C LEU A 297 20.82 -6.34 -4.45
N ALA A 298 19.72 -6.69 -3.77
CA ALA A 298 19.75 -7.70 -2.71
C ALA A 298 20.05 -9.11 -3.24
N VAL A 299 19.52 -9.49 -4.42
CA VAL A 299 19.91 -10.75 -5.08
C VAL A 299 21.40 -10.71 -5.44
N LEU A 300 21.86 -9.64 -6.08
CA LEU A 300 23.27 -9.46 -6.46
C LEU A 300 24.19 -9.45 -5.25
N SER A 301 23.78 -8.88 -4.11
CA SER A 301 24.58 -8.87 -2.89
C SER A 301 24.85 -10.29 -2.39
N GLY A 302 23.84 -11.16 -2.41
CA GLY A 302 24.00 -12.58 -2.05
C GLY A 302 24.93 -13.34 -2.99
N ILE A 303 24.88 -13.04 -4.29
CA ILE A 303 25.78 -13.63 -5.29
C ILE A 303 27.22 -13.13 -5.07
N GLY A 304 27.39 -11.83 -4.88
CA GLY A 304 28.69 -11.17 -4.79
C GLY A 304 29.52 -11.60 -3.60
N VAL A 305 28.90 -12.05 -2.51
CA VAL A 305 29.58 -12.64 -1.36
C VAL A 305 30.44 -13.85 -1.78
N SER A 306 30.03 -14.61 -2.80
CA SER A 306 30.84 -15.74 -3.29
C SER A 306 32.14 -15.29 -3.97
N ALA A 307 32.19 -14.04 -4.45
CA ALA A 307 33.42 -13.39 -4.93
C ALA A 307 34.19 -12.67 -3.81
N TRP A 308 33.69 -12.67 -2.57
CA TRP A 308 34.37 -12.09 -1.42
C TRP A 308 35.61 -12.92 -1.10
N GLY A 309 36.76 -12.44 -1.54
CA GLY A 309 37.93 -13.28 -1.68
C GLY A 309 39.23 -12.67 -1.19
N ARG A 310 40.13 -13.57 -0.78
CA ARG A 310 41.45 -13.33 -0.17
C ARG A 310 42.55 -12.94 -1.15
N SER A 311 42.19 -12.58 -2.39
CA SER A 311 43.19 -12.26 -3.40
C SER A 311 44.10 -11.14 -2.91
N PHE A 312 45.36 -11.16 -3.32
CA PHE A 312 46.30 -10.11 -2.95
C PHE A 312 45.79 -8.72 -3.33
N ARG A 313 45.11 -8.60 -4.48
CA ARG A 313 44.43 -7.36 -4.90
C ARG A 313 43.30 -6.98 -3.95
N ALA A 314 42.41 -7.91 -3.59
CA ALA A 314 41.30 -7.63 -2.67
C ALA A 314 41.81 -7.19 -1.29
N ARG A 315 42.84 -7.84 -0.74
CA ARG A 315 43.48 -7.40 0.53
C ARG A 315 44.12 -6.03 0.41
N ARG A 316 44.78 -5.72 -0.70
CA ARG A 316 45.37 -4.39 -0.95
C ARG A 316 44.30 -3.30 -1.00
N TRP A 317 43.20 -3.56 -1.72
CA TRP A 317 42.06 -2.64 -1.78
C TRP A 317 41.38 -2.49 -0.42
N ALA A 318 41.21 -3.57 0.34
CA ALA A 318 40.68 -3.50 1.70
C ALA A 318 41.55 -2.65 2.63
N LYS A 319 42.89 -2.74 2.56
CA LYS A 319 43.79 -1.84 3.31
C LYS A 319 43.64 -0.37 2.91
N ARG A 320 43.52 -0.09 1.62
CA ARG A 320 43.30 1.29 1.12
C ARG A 320 41.95 1.84 1.55
N LEU A 321 40.89 1.03 1.46
CA LEU A 321 39.56 1.38 1.93
C LEU A 321 39.58 1.65 3.43
N PHE A 322 40.23 0.78 4.22
CA PHE A 322 40.37 0.97 5.67
C PHE A 322 41.06 2.30 5.99
N ALA A 323 42.18 2.62 5.34
CA ALA A 323 42.88 3.89 5.55
C ALA A 323 42.03 5.10 5.12
N ALA A 324 41.37 5.03 3.95
CA ALA A 324 40.52 6.12 3.46
C ALA A 324 39.32 6.38 4.36
N CYS A 325 38.63 5.31 4.82
CA CYS A 325 37.51 5.43 5.73
C CYS A 325 37.96 5.87 7.14
N LEU A 326 39.16 5.50 7.59
CA LEU A 326 39.72 6.02 8.84
C LEU A 326 40.02 7.53 8.75
N SER A 327 40.60 7.98 7.64
CA SER A 327 40.77 9.42 7.37
C SER A 327 39.42 10.15 7.33
N LEU A 328 38.43 9.57 6.65
CA LEU A 328 37.07 10.14 6.59
C LEU A 328 36.45 10.22 7.99
N LEU A 329 36.58 9.17 8.81
CA LEU A 329 36.10 9.15 10.20
C LEU A 329 36.69 10.32 11.00
N VAL A 330 38.01 10.51 10.95
CA VAL A 330 38.69 11.60 11.66
C VAL A 330 38.23 12.97 11.17
N LEU A 331 38.17 13.17 9.85
CA LEU A 331 37.70 14.43 9.27
C LEU A 331 36.25 14.74 9.63
N SER A 332 35.37 13.74 9.59
CA SER A 332 33.97 13.91 9.94
C SER A 332 33.77 14.12 11.45
N LEU A 333 34.59 13.53 12.32
CA LEU A 333 34.57 13.83 13.76
C LEU A 333 35.03 15.26 14.06
N ILE A 334 36.06 15.75 13.36
CA ILE A 334 36.48 17.16 13.46
C ILE A 334 35.35 18.06 12.95
N ALA A 335 34.77 17.75 11.79
CA ALA A 335 33.68 18.53 11.21
C ALA A 335 32.43 18.55 12.11
N LEU A 336 32.12 17.47 12.82
CA LEU A 336 30.98 17.40 13.73
C LEU A 336 31.07 18.45 14.85
N VAL A 337 32.30 18.75 15.31
CA VAL A 337 32.56 19.75 16.36
C VAL A 337 32.80 21.15 15.80
N ALA A 338 33.51 21.24 14.67
CA ALA A 338 33.99 22.51 14.13
C ALA A 338 33.04 23.17 13.11
N ALA A 339 32.16 22.40 12.47
CA ALA A 339 31.24 22.93 11.49
C ALA A 339 30.12 23.74 12.17
N PRO A 340 29.62 24.80 11.50
CA PRO A 340 28.49 25.56 12.03
C PRO A 340 27.28 24.64 12.25
N PRO A 341 26.40 24.95 13.22
CA PRO A 341 25.22 24.15 13.54
C PRO A 341 24.10 24.34 12.49
N ILE A 342 24.46 24.24 11.21
CA ILE A 342 23.54 24.25 10.08
C ILE A 342 23.09 22.80 9.88
N GLU A 343 21.79 22.54 10.00
CA GLU A 343 21.22 21.18 9.93
C GLU A 343 21.67 20.40 8.69
N GLY A 344 21.72 21.05 7.53
CA GLY A 344 22.22 20.45 6.29
C GLY A 344 23.67 19.98 6.34
N VAL A 345 24.53 20.76 6.97
CA VAL A 345 25.94 20.39 7.15
C VAL A 345 26.04 19.24 8.15
N GLN A 346 25.27 19.30 9.24
CA GLN A 346 25.27 18.27 10.28
C GLN A 346 24.72 16.92 9.78
N ALA A 347 23.66 16.93 8.97
CA ALA A 347 23.14 15.72 8.31
C ALA A 347 24.20 15.07 7.40
N LEU A 348 24.85 15.87 6.56
CA LEU A 348 25.91 15.38 5.68
C LEU A 348 27.11 14.82 6.48
N VAL A 349 27.56 15.51 7.53
CA VAL A 349 28.65 15.04 8.40
C VAL A 349 28.29 13.69 9.05
N ARG A 350 27.07 13.55 9.58
CA ARG A 350 26.57 12.27 10.13
C ARG A 350 26.51 11.17 9.08
N ALA A 351 26.08 11.50 7.86
CA ALA A 351 26.07 10.56 6.75
C ALA A 351 27.47 10.05 6.38
N LEU A 352 28.48 10.95 6.36
CA LEU A 352 29.88 10.60 6.11
C LEU A 352 30.49 9.78 7.25
N LEU A 353 30.13 10.06 8.51
CA LEU A 353 30.51 9.24 9.67
C LEU A 353 29.98 7.81 9.53
N GLY A 354 28.70 7.64 9.22
CA GLY A 354 28.11 6.32 9.00
C GLY A 354 28.80 5.55 7.87
N LEU A 355 29.05 6.23 6.74
CA LEU A 355 29.80 5.66 5.61
C LEU A 355 31.22 5.21 6.02
N ALA A 356 31.92 6.03 6.81
CA ALA A 356 33.25 5.72 7.31
C ALA A 356 33.25 4.50 8.22
N VAL A 357 32.33 4.43 9.19
CA VAL A 357 32.21 3.30 10.14
C VAL A 357 31.89 2.00 9.40
N SER A 358 30.88 2.00 8.52
CA SER A 358 30.50 0.81 7.75
C SER A 358 31.61 0.39 6.78
N GLY A 359 32.33 1.34 6.18
CA GLY A 359 33.49 1.08 5.33
C GLY A 359 34.67 0.45 6.09
N ILE A 360 34.98 0.95 7.29
CA ILE A 360 35.99 0.37 8.19
C ILE A 360 35.61 -1.07 8.57
N ALA A 361 34.35 -1.29 8.96
CA ALA A 361 33.87 -2.62 9.34
C ALA A 361 33.96 -3.61 8.18
N GLY A 362 33.50 -3.24 6.98
CA GLY A 362 33.59 -4.07 5.78
C GLY A 362 35.04 -4.37 5.37
N ALA A 363 35.93 -3.37 5.43
CA ALA A 363 37.35 -3.55 5.14
C ALA A 363 38.03 -4.48 6.16
N TRP A 364 37.72 -4.31 7.45
CA TRP A 364 38.25 -5.16 8.52
C TRP A 364 37.79 -6.61 8.35
N LEU A 365 36.49 -6.84 8.07
CA LEU A 365 35.94 -8.17 7.80
C LEU A 365 36.64 -8.84 6.62
N ALA A 366 36.90 -8.09 5.54
CA ALA A 366 37.62 -8.60 4.37
C ALA A 366 39.09 -8.97 4.69
N LEU A 367 39.76 -8.20 5.54
CA LEU A 367 41.15 -8.47 5.95
C LEU A 367 41.25 -9.67 6.91
N ARG A 368 40.21 -9.92 7.71
CA ARG A 368 40.16 -11.00 8.72
C ARG A 368 39.45 -12.26 8.24
N GLN A 369 39.07 -12.35 6.96
CA GLN A 369 38.36 -13.50 6.41
C GLN A 369 39.17 -14.81 6.61
N PRO A 370 38.65 -15.80 7.37
CA PRO A 370 39.29 -17.10 7.58
C PRO A 370 39.13 -18.04 6.35
N PRO A 371 39.82 -19.19 6.29
CA PRO A 371 39.69 -20.14 5.20
C PRO A 371 38.26 -20.68 5.14
N ALA A 372 37.68 -20.82 3.94
CA ALA A 372 36.25 -21.16 3.77
C ALA A 372 35.87 -22.53 4.35
N ASP A 373 36.85 -23.44 4.38
CA ASP A 373 36.85 -24.78 4.93
C ASP A 373 37.03 -24.85 6.45
N SER A 374 37.32 -23.72 7.12
CA SER A 374 37.54 -23.68 8.56
C SER A 374 36.26 -23.44 9.38
N ALA A 375 36.18 -24.01 10.59
CA ALA A 375 35.11 -23.69 11.55
C ALA A 375 35.06 -22.19 11.94
N ALA A 376 36.17 -21.46 11.78
CA ALA A 376 36.21 -20.01 11.96
C ALA A 376 35.40 -19.27 10.89
N TYR A 377 35.20 -19.83 9.69
CA TYR A 377 34.43 -19.20 8.62
C TYR A 377 32.95 -19.06 8.92
N SER A 378 32.34 -20.06 9.57
CA SER A 378 30.94 -19.96 9.99
C SER A 378 30.74 -18.86 11.03
N ARG A 379 31.67 -18.72 11.99
CA ARG A 379 31.65 -17.63 12.99
C ARG A 379 31.89 -16.26 12.35
N TRP A 380 32.82 -16.17 11.41
CA TRP A 380 33.06 -14.94 10.63
C TRP A 380 31.83 -14.57 9.78
N SER A 381 31.20 -15.56 9.15
CA SER A 381 29.99 -15.37 8.35
C SER A 381 28.84 -14.86 9.21
N LEU A 382 28.65 -15.42 10.40
CA LEU A 382 27.67 -14.91 11.37
C LEU A 382 27.99 -13.47 11.77
N LEU A 383 29.26 -13.14 12.04
CA LEU A 383 29.68 -11.77 12.37
C LEU A 383 29.39 -10.79 11.23
N VAL A 384 29.64 -11.17 9.97
CA VAL A 384 29.28 -10.36 8.80
C VAL A 384 27.78 -10.07 8.82
N LEU A 385 26.93 -11.09 9.01
CA LEU A 385 25.48 -10.93 9.05
C LEU A 385 25.01 -10.07 10.23
N VAL A 386 25.62 -10.20 11.41
CA VAL A 386 25.32 -9.36 12.58
C VAL A 386 25.67 -7.90 12.31
N ILE A 387 26.83 -7.61 11.70
CA ILE A 387 27.22 -6.24 11.36
C ILE A 387 26.28 -5.65 10.31
N VAL A 388 25.88 -6.43 9.29
CA VAL A 388 24.90 -6.00 8.28
C VAL A 388 23.53 -5.74 8.91
N ALA A 389 23.08 -6.62 9.81
CA ALA A 389 21.83 -6.41 10.53
C ALA A 389 21.89 -5.15 11.40
N ALA A 390 23.00 -4.90 12.10
CA ALA A 390 23.19 -3.69 12.91
C ALA A 390 23.19 -2.41 12.06
N ASP A 391 23.87 -2.41 10.91
CA ASP A 391 23.87 -1.32 9.92
C ASP A 391 22.44 -1.03 9.44
N LEU A 392 21.69 -2.06 9.06
CA LEU A 392 20.31 -1.92 8.59
C LEU A 392 19.32 -1.51 9.70
N VAL A 393 19.50 -1.98 10.93
CA VAL A 393 18.69 -1.54 12.08
C VAL A 393 18.97 -0.08 12.41
N TRP A 394 20.23 0.33 12.43
CA TRP A 394 20.61 1.73 12.61
C TRP A 394 20.04 2.61 11.51
N ALA A 395 20.19 2.18 10.25
CA ALA A 395 19.73 2.91 9.08
C ALA A 395 18.22 3.16 9.07
N ASN A 396 17.45 2.30 9.74
CA ASN A 396 16.00 2.38 9.79
C ASN A 396 15.45 2.85 11.14
N TRP A 397 16.32 3.24 12.07
CA TRP A 397 15.93 3.58 13.42
C TRP A 397 15.04 4.83 13.43
N GLY A 398 13.88 4.73 14.09
CA GLY A 398 12.94 5.85 14.24
C GLY A 398 12.08 6.16 13.00
N HIS A 399 12.20 5.42 11.90
CA HIS A 399 11.31 5.62 10.73
C HIS A 399 9.88 5.12 10.93
N ASN A 400 9.64 4.33 11.98
CA ASN A 400 8.33 3.85 12.36
C ASN A 400 8.07 4.26 13.81
N PRO A 401 7.63 5.51 14.05
CA PRO A 401 7.32 5.97 15.40
C PRO A 401 6.23 5.07 16.00
N THR A 402 6.36 4.81 17.31
CA THR A 402 5.43 3.97 18.06
C THR A 402 4.59 4.81 19.00
N ILE A 403 3.38 4.34 19.28
CA ILE A 403 2.43 4.93 20.23
C ILE A 403 2.16 3.95 21.39
N PRO A 404 1.84 4.44 22.60
CA PRO A 404 1.41 3.57 23.69
C PRO A 404 0.16 2.77 23.32
N ALA A 405 0.01 1.54 23.84
CA ALA A 405 -1.17 0.71 23.58
C ALA A 405 -2.49 1.38 24.02
N ALA A 406 -2.43 2.21 25.06
CA ALA A 406 -3.55 3.00 25.57
C ALA A 406 -4.15 3.99 24.53
N PHE A 407 -3.43 4.26 23.43
CA PHE A 407 -3.96 5.02 22.30
C PHE A 407 -5.25 4.40 21.73
N TYR A 408 -5.35 3.06 21.78
CA TYR A 408 -6.49 2.32 21.25
C TYR A 408 -7.60 2.11 22.27
N ASP A 409 -7.46 2.63 23.49
CA ASP A 409 -8.52 2.59 24.47
C ASP A 409 -9.67 3.51 23.99
N PRO A 410 -10.94 3.14 24.22
CA PRO A 410 -12.07 3.97 23.85
C PRO A 410 -12.00 5.33 24.57
N LEU A 411 -12.19 6.42 23.82
CA LEU A 411 -12.42 7.72 24.44
C LEU A 411 -13.83 7.69 25.08
N GLY A 412 -13.92 8.00 26.37
CA GLY A 412 -15.17 7.95 27.13
C GLY A 412 -16.28 8.86 26.56
N ASP A 413 -17.51 8.51 26.94
CA ASP A 413 -18.80 9.02 26.47
C ASP A 413 -19.09 8.81 24.96
N GLN A 414 -19.67 7.65 24.66
CA GLN A 414 -20.22 7.31 23.35
C GLN A 414 -21.72 7.60 23.33
N SER A 415 -22.15 8.83 23.61
CA SER A 415 -23.49 9.23 23.18
C SER A 415 -23.48 9.15 21.65
N GLN A 416 -23.96 8.03 21.10
CA GLN A 416 -23.99 7.76 19.67
C GLN A 416 -25.01 8.70 19.04
N SER A 417 -24.60 9.96 18.82
CA SER A 417 -25.28 10.82 17.87
C SER A 417 -25.23 10.10 16.53
N GLN A 418 -26.39 9.87 15.93
CA GLN A 418 -26.47 9.32 14.56
C GLN A 418 -25.92 10.32 13.52
N ALA A 419 -25.70 11.57 13.92
CA ALA A 419 -25.17 12.60 13.07
C ALA A 419 -23.70 12.36 12.75
N ARG A 420 -23.33 12.60 11.49
CA ARG A 420 -21.94 12.58 11.02
C ARG A 420 -21.23 13.85 11.41
N GLY A 421 -19.92 13.75 11.59
CA GLY A 421 -19.03 14.90 11.55
C GLY A 421 -18.46 15.13 10.15
N TYR A 422 -17.98 16.35 9.88
CA TYR A 422 -17.35 16.72 8.62
C TYR A 422 -16.13 17.62 8.86
N TRP A 423 -15.05 17.40 8.11
CA TRP A 423 -13.93 18.32 8.01
C TRP A 423 -13.97 19.07 6.68
N SER A 424 -13.65 20.36 6.70
CA SER A 424 -13.29 21.00 5.42
C SER A 424 -11.94 20.47 4.96
N GLN A 425 -11.78 20.26 3.65
CA GLN A 425 -10.52 19.78 3.08
C GLN A 425 -9.31 20.61 3.52
N ALA A 426 -9.44 21.94 3.57
CA ALA A 426 -8.37 22.83 4.00
C ALA A 426 -7.96 22.62 5.47
N ALA A 427 -8.95 22.47 6.37
CA ALA A 427 -8.72 22.20 7.79
C ALA A 427 -8.08 20.83 8.02
N GLU A 428 -8.59 19.83 7.30
CA GLU A 428 -8.11 18.46 7.33
C GLU A 428 -6.65 18.39 6.87
N ASP A 429 -6.32 18.98 5.73
CA ASP A 429 -4.97 19.00 5.17
C ASP A 429 -3.98 19.75 6.08
N ALA A 430 -4.39 20.87 6.66
CA ALA A 430 -3.58 21.64 7.60
C ALA A 430 -3.24 20.80 8.85
N LEU A 431 -4.22 20.15 9.46
CA LEU A 431 -3.99 19.33 10.65
C LEU A 431 -3.22 18.04 10.31
N LYS A 432 -3.56 17.34 9.22
CA LYS A 432 -2.88 16.11 8.82
C LYS A 432 -1.42 16.38 8.46
N TYR A 433 -1.15 17.29 7.53
CA TYR A 433 0.16 17.36 6.89
C TYR A 433 1.05 18.49 7.40
N GLN A 434 0.49 19.54 8.01
CA GLN A 434 1.27 20.66 8.55
C GLN A 434 1.43 20.59 10.08
N THR A 435 0.53 19.86 10.76
CA THR A 435 0.54 19.73 12.22
C THR A 435 0.98 18.33 12.65
N PHE A 436 0.13 17.31 12.48
CA PHE A 436 0.34 16.00 13.08
C PHE A 436 1.34 15.11 12.31
N PHE A 437 1.08 14.84 11.04
CA PHE A 437 1.82 13.89 10.20
C PHE A 437 2.73 14.61 9.21
N ARG A 438 3.53 15.51 9.77
CA ARG A 438 4.54 16.28 9.02
C ARG A 438 5.50 15.34 8.29
N PRO A 439 5.71 15.52 6.97
CA PRO A 439 6.62 14.68 6.19
C PRO A 439 8.09 14.75 6.66
N ASP A 440 8.45 15.85 7.33
CA ASP A 440 9.80 16.21 7.74
C ASP A 440 10.12 15.95 9.23
N ASP A 441 9.12 15.74 10.08
CA ASP A 441 9.32 15.45 11.51
C ASP A 441 8.26 14.50 12.07
N TYR A 442 8.67 13.28 12.40
CA TYR A 442 7.79 12.23 12.93
C TYR A 442 7.52 12.35 14.43
N ARG A 443 8.27 13.19 15.15
CA ARG A 443 8.17 13.30 16.61
C ARG A 443 6.90 14.00 17.03
N PHE A 444 6.43 14.97 16.25
CA PHE A 444 5.29 15.81 16.63
C PHE A 444 4.04 14.97 16.95
N ALA A 445 3.61 14.08 16.05
CA ALA A 445 2.48 13.19 16.31
C ALA A 445 2.73 12.23 17.48
N ALA A 446 3.95 11.71 17.62
CA ALA A 446 4.29 10.76 18.68
C ALA A 446 4.25 11.41 20.07
N GLU A 447 4.74 12.64 20.19
CA GLU A 447 4.78 13.42 21.43
C GLU A 447 3.41 14.02 21.79
N ASN A 448 2.56 14.29 20.80
CA ASN A 448 1.23 14.90 20.98
C ASN A 448 0.08 13.92 20.66
N TRP A 449 0.30 12.62 20.88
CA TRP A 449 -0.62 11.58 20.40
C TRP A 449 -2.05 11.72 20.97
N GLN A 450 -2.23 12.28 22.18
CA GLN A 450 -3.59 12.52 22.71
C GLN A 450 -4.36 13.52 21.86
N MET A 451 -3.70 14.58 21.39
CA MET A 451 -4.31 15.60 20.53
C MET A 451 -4.63 15.01 19.15
N VAL A 452 -3.70 14.22 18.59
CA VAL A 452 -3.91 13.46 17.36
C VAL A 452 -5.14 12.55 17.52
N ARG A 453 -5.20 11.79 18.62
CA ARG A 453 -6.29 10.86 18.93
C ARG A 453 -7.65 11.55 19.07
N ALA A 454 -7.68 12.72 19.70
CA ALA A 454 -8.89 13.53 19.86
C ALA A 454 -9.38 14.13 18.53
N SER A 455 -8.46 14.42 17.59
CA SER A 455 -8.81 14.97 16.28
C SER A 455 -9.59 14.00 15.38
N ASN A 456 -9.55 12.69 15.65
CA ASN A 456 -10.09 11.66 14.76
C ASN A 456 -9.40 11.57 13.38
N LEU A 457 -8.33 12.32 13.11
CA LEU A 457 -7.60 12.33 11.84
C LEU A 457 -6.24 11.61 11.90
N PRO A 458 -5.79 10.96 10.81
CA PRO A 458 -6.58 10.40 9.72
C PRO A 458 -7.23 9.09 10.18
N ASN A 459 -8.49 8.87 9.82
CA ASN A 459 -9.21 7.59 10.03
C ASN A 459 -9.30 7.11 11.49
N LEU A 460 -8.96 7.95 12.48
CA LEU A 460 -8.98 7.56 13.89
C LEU A 460 -10.41 7.51 14.45
N ASN A 461 -11.37 8.10 13.74
CA ASN A 461 -12.80 7.95 14.01
C ASN A 461 -13.24 6.47 14.02
N LEU A 462 -12.56 5.59 13.29
CA LEU A 462 -12.84 4.15 13.25
C LEU A 462 -12.61 3.45 14.60
N ILE A 463 -11.66 3.96 15.40
CA ILE A 463 -11.35 3.37 16.71
C ILE A 463 -12.52 3.58 17.68
N ASP A 464 -13.13 4.77 17.65
CA ASP A 464 -14.29 5.13 18.50
C ASP A 464 -15.64 4.89 17.84
N ARG A 465 -15.67 4.38 16.61
CA ARG A 465 -16.90 4.23 15.80
C ARG A 465 -17.66 5.56 15.65
N ARG A 466 -16.94 6.66 15.48
CA ARG A 466 -17.53 7.98 15.19
C ARG A 466 -17.81 8.07 13.70
N ALA A 467 -19.07 8.33 13.36
CA ALA A 467 -19.46 8.54 11.98
C ALA A 467 -18.92 9.90 11.50
N LEU A 468 -18.13 9.87 10.43
CA LEU A 468 -17.72 11.05 9.70
C LEU A 468 -18.23 10.91 8.27
N LEU A 469 -18.54 12.02 7.64
CA LEU A 469 -18.82 12.08 6.21
C LEU A 469 -17.52 11.81 5.46
N ASP A 470 -16.47 12.53 5.80
CA ASP A 470 -15.16 12.48 5.17
C ASP A 470 -14.13 11.80 6.08
N ASN A 471 -12.85 12.09 5.87
CA ASN A 471 -11.70 11.55 6.59
C ASN A 471 -11.40 10.05 6.33
N PHE A 472 -12.40 9.15 6.28
CA PHE A 472 -12.25 7.74 5.87
C PHE A 472 -13.34 7.31 4.87
N ASP A 473 -13.01 7.26 3.59
CA ASP A 473 -13.92 6.79 2.54
C ASP A 473 -13.37 5.52 1.86
N PRO A 474 -13.77 4.31 2.30
CA PRO A 474 -13.34 3.07 1.65
C PRO A 474 -14.02 2.88 0.28
N LEU A 475 -15.12 3.60 0.03
CA LEU A 475 -15.99 3.50 -1.14
C LEU A 475 -16.21 4.90 -1.75
N LEU A 476 -15.16 5.46 -2.35
CA LEU A 476 -15.30 6.65 -3.18
C LEU A 476 -15.90 6.25 -4.53
N VAL A 477 -17.21 6.36 -4.66
CA VAL A 477 -17.89 6.26 -5.95
C VAL A 477 -17.97 7.63 -6.61
N GLY A 478 -18.06 7.67 -7.94
CA GLY A 478 -18.09 8.91 -8.73
C GLY A 478 -19.09 9.97 -8.19
N PRO A 479 -20.37 9.62 -7.96
CA PRO A 479 -21.36 10.57 -7.43
C PRO A 479 -20.99 11.11 -6.04
N TYR A 480 -20.44 10.27 -5.17
CA TYR A 480 -20.00 10.69 -3.84
C TYR A 480 -18.83 11.65 -3.91
N ALA A 481 -17.82 11.36 -4.74
CA ALA A 481 -16.71 12.27 -4.96
C ALA A 481 -17.16 13.62 -5.55
N ALA A 482 -18.13 13.61 -6.48
CA ALA A 482 -18.71 14.84 -7.02
C ALA A 482 -19.47 15.64 -5.94
N PHE A 483 -20.21 14.95 -5.07
CA PHE A 483 -20.90 15.55 -3.93
C PHE A 483 -19.93 16.24 -2.95
N ILE A 484 -18.85 15.56 -2.55
CA ILE A 484 -17.84 16.14 -1.65
C ILE A 484 -17.17 17.35 -2.29
N ASN A 485 -16.78 17.25 -3.57
CA ASN A 485 -16.18 18.38 -4.30
C ASN A 485 -17.13 19.60 -4.37
N ALA A 486 -18.43 19.37 -4.57
CA ALA A 486 -19.43 20.43 -4.60
C ALA A 486 -19.64 21.06 -3.20
N LEU A 487 -19.67 20.24 -2.14
CA LEU A 487 -19.73 20.71 -0.75
C LEU A 487 -18.51 21.57 -0.39
N ASP A 488 -17.30 21.12 -0.74
CA ASP A 488 -16.06 21.85 -0.46
C ASP A 488 -15.98 23.17 -1.24
N ALA A 489 -16.47 23.18 -2.49
CA ALA A 489 -16.52 24.36 -3.33
C ALA A 489 -17.60 25.39 -2.90
N ALA A 490 -18.65 24.95 -2.20
CA ALA A 490 -19.72 25.84 -1.76
C ALA A 490 -19.26 26.82 -0.66
N GLU A 491 -19.77 28.05 -0.71
CA GLU A 491 -19.57 29.05 0.34
C GLU A 491 -20.11 28.52 1.69
N PRO A 492 -19.47 28.83 2.84
CA PRO A 492 -19.87 28.26 4.14
C PRO A 492 -21.36 28.43 4.51
N ASN A 493 -21.99 29.55 4.11
CA ASN A 493 -23.41 29.84 4.33
C ASN A 493 -24.36 29.08 3.38
N ARG A 494 -23.83 28.39 2.36
CA ARG A 494 -24.59 27.60 1.37
C ARG A 494 -24.41 26.08 1.55
N ARG A 495 -23.78 25.64 2.64
CA ARG A 495 -23.52 24.21 2.91
C ARG A 495 -24.66 23.49 3.62
N GLU A 496 -25.68 24.22 4.06
CA GLU A 496 -26.79 23.66 4.85
C GLU A 496 -27.47 22.48 4.15
N SER A 497 -27.85 22.62 2.87
CA SER A 497 -28.47 21.54 2.11
C SER A 497 -27.55 20.31 1.98
N PHE A 498 -26.24 20.51 1.80
CA PHE A 498 -25.30 19.39 1.77
C PHE A 498 -25.22 18.68 3.14
N PHE A 499 -25.22 19.42 4.24
CA PHE A 499 -25.21 18.84 5.58
C PHE A 499 -26.49 18.08 5.90
N VAL A 500 -27.67 18.57 5.47
CA VAL A 500 -28.92 17.83 5.58
C VAL A 500 -28.86 16.54 4.73
N ALA A 501 -28.43 16.64 3.47
CA ALA A 501 -28.34 15.49 2.56
C ALA A 501 -27.51 14.33 3.13
N SER A 502 -26.42 14.69 3.80
CA SER A 502 -25.37 13.78 4.26
C SER A 502 -25.43 13.46 5.77
N ALA A 503 -26.48 13.94 6.43
CA ALA A 503 -26.70 13.83 7.87
C ALA A 503 -25.54 14.37 8.75
N VAL A 504 -24.92 15.48 8.35
CA VAL A 504 -23.82 16.14 9.10
C VAL A 504 -24.36 17.05 10.20
N GLY A 505 -24.10 16.69 11.46
CA GLY A 505 -24.49 17.47 12.64
C GLY A 505 -23.35 18.25 13.28
N TRP A 506 -22.11 17.95 12.88
CA TRP A 506 -20.90 18.50 13.50
C TRP A 506 -19.89 18.89 12.43
N VAL A 507 -19.36 20.10 12.52
CA VAL A 507 -18.31 20.59 11.63
C VAL A 507 -17.04 20.79 12.44
N TYR A 508 -15.96 20.17 12.01
CA TYR A 508 -14.65 20.31 12.63
C TYR A 508 -13.87 21.47 12.00
N GLY A 509 -13.12 22.19 12.84
CA GLY A 509 -12.32 23.34 12.45
C GLY A 509 -10.82 23.18 12.64
N ASP A 510 -10.07 24.19 12.20
CA ASP A 510 -8.60 24.21 12.06
C ASP A 510 -7.80 23.94 13.35
N HIS A 511 -8.46 23.97 14.52
CA HIS A 511 -7.84 23.73 15.83
C HIS A 511 -8.17 22.37 16.44
N GLY A 512 -8.81 21.46 15.68
CA GLY A 512 -9.14 20.12 16.17
C GLY A 512 -10.51 20.02 16.87
N GLY A 513 -11.16 21.14 17.16
CA GLY A 513 -12.48 21.20 17.78
C GLY A 513 -13.62 21.08 16.78
N SER A 514 -14.79 20.64 17.25
CA SER A 514 -16.04 20.59 16.48
C SER A 514 -17.07 21.57 17.00
N VAL A 515 -17.83 22.18 16.10
CA VAL A 515 -19.03 22.98 16.41
C VAL A 515 -20.28 22.31 15.83
N PRO A 516 -21.45 22.45 16.45
CA PRO A 516 -22.70 21.99 15.84
C PRO A 516 -22.90 22.67 14.47
N SER A 517 -23.43 21.93 13.49
CA SER A 517 -23.77 22.49 12.17
C SER A 517 -24.99 23.42 12.23
N GLY A 518 -25.72 23.43 13.35
CA GLY A 518 -27.00 24.14 13.49
C GLY A 518 -28.21 23.34 13.00
N ILE A 519 -27.97 22.13 12.48
CA ILE A 519 -28.98 21.18 12.00
C ILE A 519 -29.06 20.03 13.02
N ASP A 520 -30.25 19.46 13.20
CA ASP A 520 -30.46 18.18 13.88
C ASP A 520 -30.74 17.09 12.83
N PRO A 521 -29.70 16.52 12.21
CA PRO A 521 -29.89 15.65 11.05
C PRO A 521 -30.31 14.24 11.47
N ALA A 522 -31.31 13.71 10.76
CA ALA A 522 -31.64 12.30 10.81
C ALA A 522 -30.88 11.54 9.71
N ARG A 523 -30.37 10.34 10.02
CA ARG A 523 -29.78 9.45 8.99
C ARG A 523 -30.82 8.99 7.97
N ALA A 524 -32.08 8.86 8.40
CA ALA A 524 -33.21 8.55 7.54
C ALA A 524 -34.40 9.45 7.88
N TRP A 525 -35.08 9.98 6.86
CA TRP A 525 -36.23 10.87 7.04
C TRP A 525 -37.22 10.76 5.88
N LEU A 526 -38.44 11.22 6.12
CA LEU A 526 -39.51 11.27 5.13
C LEU A 526 -39.64 12.66 4.55
N VAL A 527 -39.94 12.73 3.25
CA VAL A 527 -40.26 13.97 2.55
C VAL A 527 -41.48 13.77 1.64
N PRO A 528 -42.41 14.75 1.58
CA PRO A 528 -43.63 14.64 0.78
C PRO A 528 -43.43 14.93 -0.71
N GLY A 529 -42.38 15.68 -1.09
CA GLY A 529 -42.14 16.08 -2.46
C GLY A 529 -40.92 15.42 -3.11
N VAL A 530 -40.88 15.46 -4.44
CA VAL A 530 -39.71 15.08 -5.25
C VAL A 530 -39.44 16.19 -6.26
N CYS A 531 -38.16 16.49 -6.48
CA CYS A 531 -37.69 17.38 -7.52
C CYS A 531 -36.70 16.64 -8.41
N TRP A 532 -37.03 16.51 -9.69
CA TRP A 532 -36.19 15.82 -10.66
C TRP A 532 -35.24 16.78 -11.38
N HIS A 533 -34.01 16.34 -11.63
CA HIS A 533 -32.95 17.12 -12.26
C HIS A 533 -32.42 16.42 -13.51
N ALA A 534 -32.28 17.16 -14.61
CA ALA A 534 -31.81 16.59 -15.89
C ALA A 534 -30.37 16.01 -15.83
N SER A 535 -29.54 16.46 -14.88
CA SER A 535 -28.19 15.94 -14.68
C SER A 535 -27.77 15.99 -13.22
N GLU A 536 -26.69 15.28 -12.90
CA GLU A 536 -26.07 15.30 -11.56
C GLU A 536 -25.55 16.70 -11.21
N GLU A 537 -24.96 17.40 -12.18
CA GLU A 537 -24.46 18.76 -11.99
C GLU A 537 -25.59 19.74 -11.66
N ALA A 538 -26.75 19.62 -12.32
CA ALA A 538 -27.92 20.45 -12.03
C ALA A 538 -28.45 20.18 -10.61
N LEU A 539 -28.44 18.92 -10.17
CA LEU A 539 -28.82 18.54 -8.82
C LEU A 539 -27.86 19.15 -7.78
N LEU A 540 -26.55 18.98 -7.95
CA LEU A 540 -25.54 19.52 -7.04
C LEU A 540 -25.58 21.05 -6.99
N GLN A 541 -25.86 21.70 -8.12
CA GLN A 541 -26.08 23.15 -8.16
C GLN A 541 -27.31 23.55 -7.36
N ALA A 542 -28.42 22.81 -7.47
CA ALA A 542 -29.62 23.07 -6.66
C ALA A 542 -29.35 22.94 -5.15
N LEU A 543 -28.51 21.99 -4.73
CA LEU A 543 -28.06 21.90 -3.34
C LEU A 543 -27.25 23.16 -2.93
N ALA A 544 -26.32 23.60 -3.78
CA ALA A 544 -25.55 24.82 -3.54
C ALA A 544 -26.40 26.10 -3.55
N ASP A 545 -27.55 26.08 -4.21
CA ASP A 545 -28.53 27.17 -4.23
C ASP A 545 -29.52 27.11 -3.06
N GLY A 546 -29.37 26.16 -2.13
CA GLY A 546 -30.16 26.09 -0.90
C GLY A 546 -31.46 25.28 -1.01
N ALA A 547 -31.47 24.22 -1.83
CA ALA A 547 -32.59 23.29 -1.91
C ALA A 547 -33.10 22.81 -0.53
N ASP A 548 -34.43 22.78 -0.34
CA ASP A 548 -35.07 22.33 0.90
C ASP A 548 -35.26 20.80 0.93
N LEU A 549 -34.24 20.13 1.47
CA LEU A 549 -34.21 18.68 1.63
C LEU A 549 -35.10 18.13 2.75
N THR A 550 -35.71 19.01 3.56
CA THR A 550 -36.67 18.59 4.59
C THR A 550 -38.07 18.40 4.00
N ARG A 551 -38.30 18.89 2.78
CA ARG A 551 -39.60 18.86 2.08
C ARG A 551 -39.57 18.12 0.76
N GLN A 552 -38.41 18.06 0.12
CA GLN A 552 -38.27 17.42 -1.18
C GLN A 552 -37.02 16.55 -1.25
N VAL A 553 -37.15 15.40 -1.89
CA VAL A 553 -35.99 14.62 -2.34
C VAL A 553 -35.59 15.09 -3.73
N HIS A 554 -34.29 15.23 -3.96
CA HIS A 554 -33.74 15.63 -5.25
C HIS A 554 -33.16 14.41 -5.97
N ILE A 555 -33.64 14.11 -7.18
CA ILE A 555 -33.30 12.87 -7.91
C ILE A 555 -32.89 13.20 -9.35
N PRO A 556 -31.84 12.59 -9.93
CA PRO A 556 -31.53 12.75 -11.35
C PRO A 556 -32.57 12.01 -12.22
N GLY A 557 -33.07 12.65 -13.28
CA GLY A 557 -34.01 12.10 -14.25
C GLY A 557 -34.93 13.15 -14.89
N ASP A 558 -35.82 12.71 -15.78
CA ASP A 558 -36.67 13.57 -16.63
C ASP A 558 -38.03 13.93 -16.01
N GLY A 559 -38.18 13.84 -14.70
CA GLY A 559 -39.44 14.14 -14.00
C GLY A 559 -39.66 15.64 -13.74
N PRO A 560 -40.79 16.01 -13.10
CA PRO A 560 -41.10 17.40 -12.75
C PRO A 560 -40.39 17.87 -11.47
N CYS A 561 -40.13 19.17 -11.33
CA CYS A 561 -39.73 19.75 -10.05
C CYS A 561 -40.82 20.73 -9.57
N PRO A 562 -41.90 20.23 -8.96
CA PRO A 562 -42.93 21.09 -8.36
C PRO A 562 -42.38 21.87 -7.16
N PRO A 563 -43.02 22.97 -6.73
CA PRO A 563 -42.62 23.69 -5.51
C PRO A 563 -42.76 22.80 -4.26
N PRO A 564 -41.92 23.01 -3.22
CA PRO A 564 -42.01 22.28 -1.95
C PRO A 564 -43.39 22.44 -1.30
N PRO A 565 -43.99 21.36 -0.75
CA PRO A 565 -45.26 21.46 -0.03
C PRO A 565 -45.19 22.45 1.14
N GLU A 566 -46.23 23.28 1.31
CA GLU A 566 -46.25 24.31 2.36
C GLU A 566 -46.40 23.72 3.77
N THR A 567 -47.12 22.59 3.89
CA THR A 567 -47.38 21.89 5.15
C THR A 567 -46.73 20.50 5.15
N ILE A 568 -46.12 20.14 6.28
CA ILE A 568 -45.47 18.84 6.47
C ILE A 568 -46.08 18.20 7.71
N GLU A 569 -46.77 17.08 7.53
CA GLU A 569 -47.08 16.21 8.66
C GLU A 569 -45.85 15.35 8.99
N ARG A 570 -45.47 15.27 10.26
CA ARG A 570 -44.25 14.56 10.64
C ARG A 570 -44.52 13.06 10.73
N GLY A 571 -43.85 12.29 9.86
CA GLY A 571 -43.72 10.86 10.05
C GLY A 571 -42.64 10.50 11.08
N THR A 572 -42.54 9.21 11.41
CA THR A 572 -41.49 8.69 12.30
C THR A 572 -40.70 7.60 11.61
N VAL A 573 -39.40 7.59 11.82
CA VAL A 573 -38.49 6.57 11.30
C VAL A 573 -37.65 6.04 12.46
N LEU A 574 -37.72 4.74 12.72
CA LEU A 574 -36.88 4.05 13.69
C LEU A 574 -35.92 3.13 12.94
N ILE A 575 -34.61 3.28 13.19
CA ILE A 575 -33.58 2.54 12.48
C ILE A 575 -32.99 1.42 13.35
N GLY A 576 -32.98 0.22 12.79
CA GLY A 576 -32.16 -0.92 13.23
C GLY A 576 -31.06 -1.16 12.21
N ASP A 577 -29.82 -1.31 12.67
CA ASP A 577 -28.65 -1.36 11.79
C ASP A 577 -27.83 -2.64 12.04
N GLU A 578 -27.58 -3.38 10.96
CA GLU A 578 -26.66 -4.50 10.88
C GLU A 578 -25.64 -4.26 9.76
N ALA A 579 -24.51 -4.97 9.79
CA ALA A 579 -23.38 -4.70 8.89
C ALA A 579 -23.73 -4.73 7.38
N ASN A 580 -24.73 -5.52 6.98
CA ASN A 580 -25.16 -5.70 5.58
C ASN A 580 -26.66 -5.44 5.38
N ARG A 581 -27.35 -4.89 6.39
CA ARG A 581 -28.79 -4.69 6.37
C ARG A 581 -29.22 -3.51 7.24
N VAL A 582 -30.07 -2.65 6.68
CA VAL A 582 -30.70 -1.55 7.41
C VAL A 582 -32.20 -1.79 7.44
N GLU A 583 -32.76 -1.95 8.62
CA GLU A 583 -34.21 -2.05 8.84
C GLU A 583 -34.75 -0.74 9.39
N LEU A 584 -35.88 -0.31 8.85
CA LEU A 584 -36.54 0.94 9.21
C LEU A 584 -38.01 0.65 9.48
N VAL A 585 -38.48 1.00 10.67
CA VAL A 585 -39.92 1.06 10.97
C VAL A 585 -40.38 2.47 10.68
N VAL A 586 -41.26 2.61 9.69
CA VAL A 586 -41.65 3.90 9.10
C VAL A 586 -43.14 4.10 9.28
N HIS A 587 -43.55 5.24 9.84
CA HIS A 587 -44.92 5.72 9.78
C HIS A 587 -44.96 6.95 8.87
N SER A 588 -45.54 6.79 7.68
CA SER A 588 -45.67 7.85 6.69
C SER A 588 -47.10 8.41 6.66
N PRO A 589 -47.33 9.71 6.90
CA PRO A 589 -48.66 10.30 6.81
C PRO A 589 -49.12 10.57 5.36
N TYR A 590 -48.21 10.45 4.38
CA TYR A 590 -48.46 10.78 2.98
C TYR A 590 -47.83 9.77 2.03
N ASP A 591 -48.25 9.83 0.76
CA ASP A 591 -47.46 9.28 -0.35
C ASP A 591 -46.28 10.23 -0.60
N GLY A 592 -45.07 9.71 -0.48
CA GLY A 592 -43.85 10.52 -0.48
C GLY A 592 -42.61 9.68 -0.65
N TRP A 593 -41.53 10.08 0.02
CA TRP A 593 -40.23 9.47 -0.15
C TRP A 593 -39.54 9.28 1.19
N LEU A 594 -38.91 8.12 1.35
CA LEU A 594 -37.95 7.86 2.43
C LEU A 594 -36.55 8.05 1.87
N VAL A 595 -35.80 8.97 2.49
CA VAL A 595 -34.39 9.20 2.19
C VAL A 595 -33.55 8.53 3.26
N LEU A 596 -32.46 7.90 2.84
CA LEU A 596 -31.44 7.30 3.69
C LEU A 596 -30.08 7.88 3.28
N ALA A 597 -29.42 8.62 4.18
CA ALA A 597 -28.12 9.29 3.98
C ALA A 597 -26.93 8.32 3.87
N ASP A 598 -27.12 7.12 3.34
CA ASP A 598 -26.07 6.17 3.04
C ASP A 598 -25.78 6.17 1.55
N THR A 599 -24.50 6.13 1.18
CA THR A 599 -24.05 6.21 -0.21
C THR A 599 -24.70 5.15 -1.09
N ASP A 600 -25.20 5.58 -2.25
CA ASP A 600 -25.75 4.70 -3.27
C ASP A 600 -24.64 3.88 -3.93
N TYR A 601 -24.83 2.56 -3.99
CA TYR A 601 -23.87 1.62 -4.57
C TYR A 601 -24.58 0.39 -5.16
N PRO A 602 -24.15 -0.12 -6.33
CA PRO A 602 -24.71 -1.33 -6.90
C PRO A 602 -24.69 -2.54 -5.94
N GLY A 603 -25.79 -3.28 -5.89
CA GLY A 603 -25.94 -4.48 -5.05
C GLY A 603 -26.86 -4.29 -3.85
N TRP A 604 -27.25 -3.06 -3.51
CA TRP A 604 -28.33 -2.82 -2.55
C TRP A 604 -29.71 -3.12 -3.16
N GLN A 605 -30.57 -3.76 -2.38
CA GLN A 605 -31.97 -4.00 -2.69
C GLN A 605 -32.84 -3.43 -1.56
N ALA A 606 -34.05 -2.96 -1.89
CA ALA A 606 -35.00 -2.42 -0.92
C ALA A 606 -36.34 -3.15 -1.01
N THR A 607 -36.98 -3.32 0.15
CA THR A 607 -38.32 -3.88 0.26
C THR A 607 -39.18 -3.04 1.19
N ILE A 608 -40.48 -2.95 0.90
CA ILE A 608 -41.53 -2.41 1.78
C ILE A 608 -42.47 -3.56 2.11
N ASP A 609 -42.57 -3.93 3.38
CA ASP A 609 -43.37 -5.07 3.86
C ASP A 609 -43.07 -6.38 3.09
N GLY A 610 -41.80 -6.56 2.71
CA GLY A 610 -41.31 -7.71 1.95
C GLY A 610 -41.49 -7.62 0.43
N LEU A 611 -42.13 -6.58 -0.10
CA LEU A 611 -42.27 -6.35 -1.54
C LEU A 611 -41.12 -5.51 -2.07
N SER A 612 -40.45 -5.98 -3.13
CA SER A 612 -39.32 -5.28 -3.74
C SER A 612 -39.74 -3.94 -4.32
N VAL A 613 -38.95 -2.90 -4.02
CA VAL A 613 -39.12 -1.55 -4.57
C VAL A 613 -37.81 -1.04 -5.16
N PRO A 614 -37.85 -0.17 -6.20
CA PRO A 614 -36.65 0.42 -6.77
C PRO A 614 -36.01 1.41 -5.79
N ILE A 615 -34.67 1.39 -5.74
CA ILE A 615 -33.85 2.41 -5.06
C ILE A 615 -33.47 3.47 -6.09
N TYR A 616 -33.60 4.74 -5.70
CA TYR A 616 -33.17 5.89 -6.47
C TYR A 616 -31.97 6.54 -5.81
N ARG A 617 -30.99 6.98 -6.62
CA ARG A 617 -29.95 7.90 -6.14
C ARG A 617 -30.59 9.25 -5.86
N ALA A 618 -30.38 9.76 -4.66
CA ALA A 618 -31.02 10.96 -4.15
C ALA A 618 -30.00 11.89 -3.50
N ASN A 619 -30.30 13.19 -3.55
CA ASN A 619 -29.53 14.26 -2.92
C ASN A 619 -28.03 14.17 -3.24
N GLY A 620 -27.72 13.84 -4.50
CA GLY A 620 -26.39 13.67 -5.04
C GLY A 620 -25.90 12.23 -4.94
N ALA A 621 -25.60 11.77 -3.72
CA ALA A 621 -24.88 10.52 -3.52
C ALA A 621 -25.60 9.45 -2.69
N PHE A 622 -26.82 9.71 -2.21
CA PHE A 622 -27.50 8.90 -1.20
C PHE A 622 -28.67 8.11 -1.78
N ARG A 623 -29.41 7.36 -0.95
CA ARG A 623 -30.48 6.46 -1.40
C ARG A 623 -31.86 7.00 -1.03
N ALA A 624 -32.85 6.80 -1.89
CA ALA A 624 -34.25 7.04 -1.58
C ALA A 624 -35.16 5.96 -2.19
N ILE A 625 -36.32 5.77 -1.57
CA ILE A 625 -37.41 4.93 -2.09
C ILE A 625 -38.73 5.70 -1.98
N GLN A 626 -39.67 5.41 -2.88
CA GLN A 626 -41.03 5.93 -2.78
C GLN A 626 -41.79 5.19 -1.67
N MET A 627 -42.50 5.93 -0.82
CA MET A 627 -43.23 5.41 0.34
C MET A 627 -44.72 5.67 0.24
N PRO A 628 -45.57 4.63 0.35
CA PRO A 628 -47.00 4.82 0.57
C PRO A 628 -47.29 5.34 1.98
N PRO A 629 -48.49 5.92 2.22
CA PRO A 629 -48.93 6.30 3.55
C PRO A 629 -49.28 5.06 4.40
N GLY A 630 -48.98 5.12 5.69
CA GLY A 630 -49.24 4.05 6.67
C GLY A 630 -48.01 3.67 7.49
N GLU A 631 -48.17 2.59 8.27
CA GLU A 631 -47.06 1.94 8.96
C GLU A 631 -46.45 0.85 8.08
N HIS A 632 -45.14 0.91 7.89
CA HIS A 632 -44.41 0.01 7.02
C HIS A 632 -43.09 -0.42 7.65
N VAL A 633 -42.66 -1.64 7.32
CA VAL A 633 -41.31 -2.12 7.59
C VAL A 633 -40.52 -2.07 6.29
N VAL A 634 -39.52 -1.19 6.26
CA VAL A 634 -38.61 -1.04 5.14
C VAL A 634 -37.30 -1.76 5.44
N SER A 635 -36.78 -2.52 4.49
CA SER A 635 -35.50 -3.21 4.63
C SER A 635 -34.62 -2.95 3.41
N PHE A 636 -33.42 -2.42 3.65
CA PHE A 636 -32.33 -2.37 2.67
C PHE A 636 -31.34 -3.50 2.95
N SER A 637 -31.11 -4.40 2.00
CA SER A 637 -30.11 -5.49 2.11
C SER A 637 -29.04 -5.38 1.02
N TYR A 638 -27.77 -5.62 1.38
CA TYR A 638 -26.69 -5.67 0.41
C TYR A 638 -26.49 -7.10 -0.10
N GLU A 639 -26.94 -7.36 -1.33
CA GLU A 639 -26.96 -8.66 -1.98
C GLU A 639 -26.35 -8.56 -3.39
N PRO A 640 -25.02 -8.44 -3.50
CA PRO A 640 -24.37 -8.26 -4.78
C PRO A 640 -24.41 -9.54 -5.63
N SER A 641 -24.72 -9.38 -6.91
CA SER A 641 -24.83 -10.47 -7.88
C SER A 641 -23.52 -11.23 -8.11
N TRP A 642 -22.37 -10.59 -7.82
CA TRP A 642 -21.05 -11.20 -7.99
C TRP A 642 -20.65 -12.17 -6.87
N LEU A 643 -21.31 -12.16 -5.71
CA LEU A 643 -20.86 -12.90 -4.52
C LEU A 643 -20.76 -14.41 -4.76
N VAL A 644 -21.84 -15.02 -5.25
CA VAL A 644 -21.91 -16.48 -5.48
C VAL A 644 -20.98 -16.92 -6.61
N PRO A 645 -20.96 -16.27 -7.81
CA PRO A 645 -20.00 -16.61 -8.86
C PRO A 645 -18.53 -16.47 -8.42
N ALA A 646 -18.16 -15.35 -7.80
CA ALA A 646 -16.79 -15.11 -7.36
C ALA A 646 -16.36 -16.09 -6.25
N GLY A 647 -17.25 -16.38 -5.30
CA GLY A 647 -17.03 -17.39 -4.26
C GLY A 647 -16.82 -18.78 -4.84
N THR A 648 -17.63 -19.17 -5.84
CA THR A 648 -17.51 -20.47 -6.52
C THR A 648 -16.19 -20.59 -7.27
N VAL A 649 -15.80 -19.57 -8.03
CA VAL A 649 -14.51 -19.53 -8.75
C VAL A 649 -13.33 -19.59 -7.77
N SER A 650 -13.40 -18.84 -6.67
CA SER A 650 -12.39 -18.86 -5.61
C SER A 650 -12.22 -20.24 -4.98
N ALA A 651 -13.33 -20.87 -4.56
CA ALA A 651 -13.32 -22.19 -3.95
C ALA A 651 -12.79 -23.27 -4.91
N LEU A 652 -13.29 -23.32 -6.15
CA LEU A 652 -12.83 -24.30 -7.15
C LEU A 652 -11.35 -24.11 -7.49
N SER A 653 -10.91 -22.86 -7.68
CA SER A 653 -9.50 -22.56 -7.97
C SER A 653 -8.59 -22.98 -6.82
N PHE A 654 -9.04 -22.78 -5.58
CA PHE A 654 -8.29 -23.20 -4.39
C PHE A 654 -8.19 -24.72 -4.29
N LEU A 655 -9.29 -25.45 -4.53
CA LEU A 655 -9.29 -26.91 -4.54
C LEU A 655 -8.34 -27.47 -5.62
N VAL A 656 -8.32 -26.88 -6.81
CA VAL A 656 -7.39 -27.27 -7.89
C VAL A 656 -5.94 -27.01 -7.47
N ALA A 657 -5.63 -25.85 -6.90
CA ALA A 657 -4.28 -25.54 -6.44
C ALA A 657 -3.81 -26.48 -5.32
N VAL A 658 -4.68 -26.82 -4.38
CA VAL A 658 -4.39 -27.80 -3.31
C VAL A 658 -4.20 -29.20 -3.89
N ALA A 659 -5.03 -29.64 -4.83
CA ALA A 659 -4.84 -30.91 -5.52
C ALA A 659 -3.47 -30.97 -6.20
N LEU A 660 -3.09 -29.92 -6.94
CA LEU A 660 -1.77 -29.80 -7.59
C LEU A 660 -0.61 -29.92 -6.59
N LEU A 661 -0.77 -29.42 -5.36
CA LEU A 661 0.24 -29.54 -4.30
C LEU A 661 0.37 -30.95 -3.72
N LEU A 662 -0.75 -31.68 -3.64
CA LEU A 662 -0.84 -32.99 -3.01
C LEU A 662 -0.50 -34.15 -3.94
N LEU A 663 -0.58 -33.96 -5.27
CA LEU A 663 -0.19 -34.97 -6.25
C LEU A 663 1.27 -35.40 -6.02
N LYS A 664 1.48 -36.69 -5.70
CA LYS A 664 2.81 -37.27 -5.49
C LYS A 664 3.62 -37.23 -6.78
N ALA A 665 4.94 -37.07 -6.64
CA ALA A 665 5.89 -36.84 -7.72
C ALA A 665 6.07 -38.00 -8.73
N ASP A 666 5.33 -39.11 -8.59
CA ASP A 666 5.54 -40.34 -9.37
C ASP A 666 4.69 -40.46 -10.63
N SER A 667 3.75 -39.54 -10.91
CA SER A 667 2.93 -39.64 -12.13
C SER A 667 3.04 -38.40 -13.03
N LYS A 668 3.92 -38.51 -14.03
CA LYS A 668 3.98 -37.73 -15.29
C LYS A 668 4.27 -36.22 -15.14
N SER A 669 5.33 -35.76 -15.81
CA SER A 669 5.61 -34.32 -15.95
C SER A 669 4.47 -33.65 -16.74
N LEU A 670 4.25 -32.34 -16.52
CA LEU A 670 3.34 -31.50 -17.33
C LEU A 670 3.68 -31.47 -18.84
N ALA A 671 4.76 -32.15 -19.26
CA ALA A 671 5.27 -32.19 -20.62
C ALA A 671 4.79 -33.40 -21.44
N ARG A 672 4.00 -34.30 -20.84
CA ARG A 672 3.19 -35.29 -21.54
C ARG A 672 1.76 -34.79 -21.56
#